data_AF-A0A0A9YPZ5-F1
#
_entry.id   AF-A0A0A9YPZ5-F1
#
_cell.length_a   1.000
_cell.length_b   1.000
_cell.length_c   1.000
_cell.angle_alpha   90.00
_cell.angle_beta   90.00
_cell.angle_gamma   90.00
#
_symmetry.space_group_name_H-M   'P 1'
#
loop_
_entity.id
_entity.type
_entity.pdbx_description
1 polymer ?
#
loop_
_entity_poly.entity_id
_entity_poly.type
_entity_poly.pdbx_seq_one_letter_code
_entity_poly.pdbx_strand_id
1 'polypeptide(L)'
;MHKTIFIAQEGPANALALNKDYSRVVIAGRNVFKIFLIEEDEFVEFCNLRVGKNLNLNFSCNDVAWNSIDDHILATAATNGAVVVWNLNRPSRSKQEHVFIEHNRTVNKVSFNPVEPTWLISGSQDGTMRTFDLRTKTATNVFHSNTESVRDVQFNPNCHALFASVSENGNVQTWDMRKPDKCVLQFTAHSGPIFACDWHPESLWLATASRDKTIKVWDMSSSKPTMEQTINTIASVGRVKWRPQHKYHIASVALVVDCSVNVWDIRRPYIPYVAFTNHKDVATGIAWRGDPNVCLTTSRDCTLYQHVFKDATYPAAQVNPHALAVSPQGHIAFACKVTPSTVKGSKIQGILRRTTTSSEEFWQVSSTLNFLECTRNKDMNWLIQFAERYVLTGKPLGEICDHNSAVALSLGRFAVGMMWSMIKTLYAQDEEDGLNLSFPPIEEPMQSRSEETRLPKSSLKENGKSRSVESNSTDNKYRRKSNSDELEDSVGDFFFGDAEMDPLSMEFEINHLDGLITQDWTLQPEAFQLRQEIQDRSSPPEQFHDHDSPDGMEEEVSRINEKWKGLSVAETLVPKMWDEKYSVVSALKQHGTNGDVQTAVCILIALPPVRRQALLNLIDLHDQEVWLLAYISLLNQHQLFTHANEIIKLAWIPEVNQLNQQSTTVNISCNQCNKVIPQGTRLCGNCSSSVTCSVCHQVVDGAYVWCQGCMHGGHLLHMQTWLSKNTLCPAGCGHACEYT
;
A
#
# COMPACT_ATOMS: atom_id res chain seq x y z
N MET A 1 3.10 37.76 -31.83
CA MET A 1 3.44 36.49 -31.14
C MET A 1 2.91 36.63 -29.73
N HIS A 2 2.09 35.68 -29.26
CA HIS A 2 1.56 35.74 -27.88
C HIS A 2 2.71 35.71 -26.86
N LYS A 3 2.60 36.51 -25.80
CA LYS A 3 3.49 36.52 -24.64
C LYS A 3 2.75 36.03 -23.40
N THR A 4 3.50 35.49 -22.44
CA THR A 4 2.96 35.23 -21.11
C THR A 4 2.71 36.57 -20.41
N ILE A 5 1.45 36.83 -20.05
CA ILE A 5 1.01 38.07 -19.39
C ILE A 5 0.18 37.73 -18.17
N PHE A 6 0.13 38.64 -17.19
CA PHE A 6 -0.68 38.44 -15.99
C PHE A 6 -1.24 39.75 -15.48
N ILE A 7 -2.31 39.65 -14.69
CA ILE A 7 -2.91 40.77 -13.98
C ILE A 7 -3.28 40.34 -12.56
N ALA A 8 -2.97 41.19 -11.58
CA ALA A 8 -3.37 41.00 -10.19
C ALA A 8 -4.76 41.61 -9.94
N GLN A 9 -5.54 40.96 -9.10
CA GLN A 9 -6.93 41.29 -8.80
C GLN A 9 -7.10 41.61 -7.31
N GLU A 10 -8.23 42.24 -6.98
CA GLU A 10 -8.58 42.61 -5.60
C GLU A 10 -8.88 41.41 -4.69
N GLY A 11 -9.05 40.21 -5.26
CA GLY A 11 -9.32 38.99 -4.49
C GLY A 11 -9.19 37.72 -5.34
N PRO A 12 -9.31 36.55 -4.70
CA PRO A 12 -9.17 35.27 -5.38
C PRO A 12 -10.36 35.01 -6.32
N ALA A 13 -10.05 34.52 -7.51
CA ALA A 13 -11.04 34.00 -8.44
C ALA A 13 -11.18 32.48 -8.24
N ASN A 14 -12.41 31.98 -8.21
CA ASN A 14 -12.71 30.54 -8.08
C ASN A 14 -12.86 29.86 -9.44
N ALA A 15 -13.29 30.62 -10.45
CA ALA A 15 -13.50 30.12 -11.80
C ALA A 15 -13.30 31.21 -12.84
N LEU A 16 -13.08 30.75 -14.07
CA LEU A 16 -12.96 31.59 -15.24
C LEU A 16 -13.68 30.95 -16.41
N ALA A 17 -14.20 31.77 -17.32
CA ALA A 17 -14.76 31.32 -18.59
C ALA A 17 -14.38 32.28 -19.72
N LEU A 18 -14.27 31.73 -20.92
CA LEU A 18 -13.94 32.47 -22.13
C LEU A 18 -15.17 32.67 -22.99
N ASN A 19 -15.19 33.80 -23.69
CA ASN A 19 -16.20 34.07 -24.68
C ASN A 19 -15.95 33.29 -25.97
N LYS A 20 -16.96 33.21 -26.85
CA LYS A 20 -16.91 32.42 -28.09
C LYS A 20 -15.70 32.73 -28.98
N ASP A 21 -15.33 34.01 -29.09
CA ASP A 21 -14.24 34.48 -29.93
C ASP A 21 -12.88 34.51 -29.21
N TYR A 22 -12.81 34.05 -27.95
CA TYR A 22 -11.60 34.04 -27.11
C TYR A 22 -10.91 35.41 -26.95
N SER A 23 -11.68 36.48 -27.07
CA SER A 23 -11.25 37.88 -26.93
C SER A 23 -11.51 38.43 -25.53
N ARG A 24 -12.43 37.82 -24.78
CA ARG A 24 -12.80 38.23 -23.43
C ARG A 24 -12.79 37.03 -22.49
N VAL A 25 -12.35 37.28 -21.26
CA VAL A 25 -12.39 36.32 -20.15
C VAL A 25 -13.19 36.92 -19.00
N VAL A 26 -14.12 36.15 -18.48
CA VAL A 26 -14.79 36.47 -17.21
C VAL A 26 -14.12 35.69 -16.10
N ILE A 27 -13.86 36.37 -14.99
CA ILE A 27 -13.40 35.74 -13.74
C ILE A 27 -14.41 36.00 -12.64
N ALA A 28 -14.69 34.99 -11.84
CA ALA A 28 -15.65 35.06 -10.76
C ALA A 28 -15.13 34.37 -9.49
N GLY A 29 -15.41 34.96 -8.35
CA GLY A 29 -15.09 34.46 -7.02
C GLY A 29 -15.91 35.18 -5.96
N ARG A 30 -15.56 35.02 -4.69
CA ARG A 30 -16.29 35.66 -3.59
C ARG A 30 -16.23 37.19 -3.65
N ASN A 31 -15.05 37.70 -4.01
CA ASN A 31 -14.76 39.14 -4.00
C ASN A 31 -14.54 39.77 -5.38
N VAL A 32 -14.46 38.97 -6.44
CA VAL A 32 -14.17 39.45 -7.79
C VAL A 32 -15.22 38.92 -8.74
N PHE A 33 -15.79 39.80 -9.56
CA PHE A 33 -16.61 39.39 -10.68
C PHE A 33 -16.44 40.39 -11.84
N LYS A 34 -15.43 40.14 -12.66
CA LYS A 34 -14.93 41.07 -13.69
C LYS A 34 -14.79 40.38 -15.02
N ILE A 35 -14.99 41.14 -16.09
CA ILE A 35 -14.73 40.74 -17.47
C ILE A 35 -13.52 41.54 -17.95
N PHE A 36 -12.51 40.84 -18.46
CA PHE A 36 -11.33 41.41 -19.09
C PHE A 36 -11.36 41.19 -20.59
N LEU A 37 -10.95 42.22 -21.33
CA LEU A 37 -10.55 42.10 -22.72
C LEU A 37 -9.10 41.62 -22.76
N ILE A 38 -8.83 40.63 -23.62
CA ILE A 38 -7.49 40.05 -23.78
C ILE A 38 -6.82 40.68 -24.99
N GLU A 39 -6.05 41.72 -24.75
CA GLU A 39 -5.26 42.38 -25.79
C GLU A 39 -3.94 41.62 -26.03
N GLU A 40 -3.05 42.18 -26.85
CA GLU A 40 -1.79 41.50 -27.21
C GLU A 40 -0.81 41.41 -26.03
N ASP A 41 -0.70 42.49 -25.24
CA ASP A 41 0.30 42.63 -24.18
C ASP A 41 -0.30 42.85 -22.77
N GLU A 42 -1.61 43.03 -22.63
CA GLU A 42 -2.25 43.23 -21.32
C GLU A 42 -3.71 42.76 -21.25
N PHE A 43 -4.21 42.65 -20.02
CA PHE A 43 -5.63 42.45 -19.74
C PHE A 43 -6.28 43.79 -19.40
N VAL A 44 -7.25 44.23 -20.20
CA VAL A 44 -7.97 45.49 -19.97
C VAL A 44 -9.31 45.20 -19.32
N GLU A 45 -9.60 45.83 -18.18
CA GLU A 45 -10.90 45.67 -17.52
C GLU A 45 -12.02 46.20 -18.42
N PHE A 46 -12.92 45.33 -18.88
CA PHE A 46 -14.04 45.69 -19.74
C PHE A 46 -15.28 46.04 -18.91
N CYS A 47 -15.61 45.22 -17.91
CA CYS A 47 -16.79 45.42 -17.09
C CYS A 47 -16.67 44.73 -15.74
N ASN A 48 -16.99 45.45 -14.66
CA ASN A 48 -17.18 44.88 -13.33
C ASN A 48 -18.67 44.63 -13.09
N LEU A 49 -19.05 43.34 -12.97
CA LEU A 49 -20.43 42.92 -12.74
C LEU A 49 -20.80 42.94 -11.25
N ARG A 50 -19.82 43.09 -10.35
CA ARG A 50 -20.04 43.23 -8.92
C ARG A 50 -20.46 44.67 -8.59
N VAL A 51 -21.75 44.96 -8.75
CA VAL A 51 -22.30 46.31 -8.59
C VAL A 51 -23.34 46.38 -7.47
N GLY A 52 -23.11 47.24 -6.48
CA GLY A 52 -24.10 47.64 -5.48
C GLY A 52 -23.49 47.99 -4.11
N LYS A 53 -24.19 48.78 -3.28
CA LYS A 53 -23.79 49.04 -1.88
C LYS A 53 -24.10 47.85 -0.96
N ASN A 54 -25.12 47.05 -1.31
CA ASN A 54 -25.51 45.85 -0.59
C ASN A 54 -25.16 44.63 -1.45
N LEU A 55 -24.04 43.99 -1.15
CA LEU A 55 -23.58 42.78 -1.83
C LEU A 55 -24.45 41.60 -1.43
N ASN A 56 -25.27 41.10 -2.35
CA ASN A 56 -26.06 39.89 -2.15
C ASN A 56 -25.14 38.65 -2.25
N LEU A 57 -25.45 37.59 -1.50
CA LEU A 57 -24.74 36.30 -1.56
C LEU A 57 -24.75 35.67 -2.96
N ASN A 58 -25.68 36.07 -3.83
CA ASN A 58 -25.74 35.70 -5.24
C ASN A 58 -24.47 36.06 -6.05
N PHE A 59 -23.63 37.00 -5.57
CA PHE A 59 -22.35 37.36 -6.20
C PHE A 59 -21.19 36.46 -5.77
N SER A 60 -21.36 35.62 -4.75
CA SER A 60 -20.33 34.68 -4.30
C SER A 60 -20.34 33.45 -5.19
N CYS A 61 -19.48 33.44 -6.20
CA CYS A 61 -19.49 32.41 -7.24
C CYS A 61 -18.49 31.27 -6.98
N ASN A 62 -18.96 30.03 -7.10
CA ASN A 62 -18.12 28.83 -7.18
C ASN A 62 -17.65 28.55 -8.62
N ASP A 63 -18.51 28.85 -9.58
CA ASP A 63 -18.26 28.61 -11.00
C ASP A 63 -18.90 29.69 -11.87
N VAL A 64 -18.34 29.89 -13.06
CA VAL A 64 -18.86 30.79 -14.09
C VAL A 64 -18.76 30.10 -15.44
N ALA A 65 -19.80 30.24 -16.25
CA ALA A 65 -19.84 29.75 -17.61
C ALA A 65 -20.26 30.88 -18.55
N TRP A 66 -19.60 30.97 -19.69
CA TRP A 66 -20.03 31.80 -20.82
C TRP A 66 -20.88 30.95 -21.74
N ASN A 67 -21.92 31.53 -22.32
CA ASN A 67 -22.68 30.85 -23.36
C ASN A 67 -21.81 30.61 -24.60
N SER A 68 -21.83 29.38 -25.11
CA SER A 68 -21.00 28.94 -26.25
C SER A 68 -21.36 29.62 -27.58
N ILE A 69 -22.58 30.19 -27.69
CA ILE A 69 -23.12 30.74 -28.94
C ILE A 69 -23.36 32.25 -28.81
N ASP A 70 -24.00 32.70 -27.72
CA ASP A 70 -24.31 34.12 -27.48
C ASP A 70 -23.26 34.79 -26.57
N ASP A 71 -22.57 35.81 -27.09
CA ASP A 71 -21.53 36.53 -26.35
C ASP A 71 -22.07 37.35 -25.18
N HIS A 72 -23.37 37.62 -25.13
CA HIS A 72 -23.96 38.51 -24.14
C HIS A 72 -24.47 37.81 -22.89
N ILE A 73 -24.52 36.47 -22.89
CA ILE A 73 -25.12 35.70 -21.81
C ILE A 73 -24.05 34.96 -21.00
N LEU A 74 -24.12 35.14 -19.68
CA LEU A 74 -23.27 34.45 -18.69
C LEU A 74 -24.14 33.75 -17.65
N ALA A 75 -23.63 32.68 -17.05
CA ALA A 75 -24.24 32.05 -15.89
C ALA A 75 -23.21 31.90 -14.77
N THR A 76 -23.66 32.05 -13.53
CA THR A 76 -22.84 31.84 -12.32
C THR A 76 -23.53 30.90 -11.36
N ALA A 77 -22.74 30.01 -10.76
CA ALA A 77 -23.13 29.15 -9.66
C ALA A 77 -22.80 29.83 -8.33
N ALA A 78 -23.81 30.10 -7.50
CA ALA A 78 -23.61 30.75 -6.20
C ALA A 78 -23.53 29.75 -5.03
N THR A 79 -22.85 30.16 -3.96
CA THR A 79 -22.70 29.34 -2.74
C THR A 79 -24.00 29.17 -1.96
N ASN A 80 -25.02 30.01 -2.19
CA ASN A 80 -26.32 29.93 -1.51
C ASN A 80 -27.37 29.09 -2.26
N GLY A 81 -26.99 28.38 -3.33
CA GLY A 81 -27.93 27.61 -4.15
C GLY A 81 -28.53 28.37 -5.32
N ALA A 82 -28.22 29.66 -5.49
CA ALA A 82 -28.71 30.42 -6.63
C ALA A 82 -27.91 30.11 -7.91
N VAL A 83 -28.62 29.93 -9.02
CA VAL A 83 -28.05 30.00 -10.37
C VAL A 83 -28.48 31.33 -10.97
N VAL A 84 -27.52 32.19 -11.29
CA VAL A 84 -27.80 33.54 -11.78
C VAL A 84 -27.36 33.66 -13.23
N VAL A 85 -28.25 34.17 -14.07
CA VAL A 85 -27.99 34.45 -15.49
C VAL A 85 -27.87 35.95 -15.68
N TRP A 86 -26.84 36.35 -16.41
CA TRP A 86 -26.47 37.74 -16.64
C TRP A 86 -26.51 38.03 -18.12
N ASN A 87 -27.09 39.17 -18.48
CA ASN A 87 -27.19 39.65 -19.84
C ASN A 87 -26.45 40.99 -19.97
N LEU A 88 -25.35 40.96 -20.73
CA LEU A 88 -24.45 42.10 -20.87
C LEU A 88 -25.08 43.27 -21.63
N ASN A 89 -26.11 43.02 -22.44
CA ASN A 89 -26.84 44.04 -23.20
C ASN A 89 -27.90 44.76 -22.37
N ARG A 90 -28.21 44.26 -21.16
CA ARG A 90 -29.20 44.89 -20.30
C ARG A 90 -28.68 46.28 -19.87
N PRO A 91 -29.47 47.36 -20.00
CA PRO A 91 -29.02 48.71 -19.65
C PRO A 91 -28.90 48.92 -18.12
N SER A 92 -29.42 47.98 -17.32
CA SER A 92 -29.28 48.02 -15.85
C SER A 92 -27.83 47.79 -15.44
N ARG A 93 -27.37 48.53 -14.43
CA ARG A 93 -26.04 48.37 -13.84
C ARG A 93 -25.81 46.98 -13.23
N SER A 94 -26.87 46.30 -12.78
CA SER A 94 -26.75 44.93 -12.23
C SER A 94 -26.59 43.86 -13.31
N LYS A 95 -27.04 44.12 -14.55
CA LYS A 95 -27.02 43.17 -15.69
C LYS A 95 -27.64 41.78 -15.43
N GLN A 96 -28.21 41.51 -14.26
CA GLN A 96 -28.90 40.28 -13.91
C GLN A 96 -30.17 40.14 -14.75
N GLU A 97 -30.40 38.98 -15.35
CA GLU A 97 -31.61 38.68 -16.12
C GLU A 97 -32.51 37.72 -15.35
N HIS A 98 -31.97 36.56 -14.94
CA HIS A 98 -32.69 35.53 -14.18
C HIS A 98 -31.93 35.13 -12.92
N VAL A 99 -32.68 34.81 -11.86
CA VAL A 99 -32.16 34.26 -10.61
C VAL A 99 -33.01 33.04 -10.27
N PHE A 100 -32.42 31.86 -10.38
CA PHE A 100 -33.07 30.60 -10.02
C PHE A 100 -32.61 30.20 -8.61
N ILE A 101 -33.52 30.15 -7.63
CA ILE A 101 -33.23 29.84 -6.21
C ILE A 101 -33.85 28.48 -5.85
N GLU A 102 -33.66 27.52 -6.74
CA GLU A 102 -34.35 26.24 -6.66
C GLU A 102 -33.51 25.15 -5.98
N HIS A 103 -32.19 25.32 -5.90
CA HIS A 103 -31.34 24.42 -5.13
C HIS A 103 -31.34 24.81 -3.66
N ASN A 104 -31.30 23.80 -2.78
CA ASN A 104 -31.34 23.98 -1.33
C ASN A 104 -29.94 24.18 -0.72
N ARG A 105 -28.89 23.85 -1.48
CA ARG A 105 -27.48 23.92 -1.05
C ARG A 105 -26.61 24.52 -2.16
N THR A 106 -25.32 24.65 -1.88
CA THR A 106 -24.32 25.25 -2.78
C THR A 106 -24.39 24.68 -4.19
N VAL A 107 -24.36 25.53 -5.23
CA VAL A 107 -24.18 25.08 -6.61
C VAL A 107 -22.68 25.03 -6.88
N ASN A 108 -22.18 23.87 -7.29
CA ASN A 108 -20.75 23.65 -7.51
C ASN A 108 -20.33 23.99 -8.95
N LYS A 109 -21.20 23.73 -9.93
CA LYS A 109 -20.89 23.89 -11.35
C LYS A 109 -22.10 24.32 -12.16
N VAL A 110 -21.86 25.12 -13.20
CA VAL A 110 -22.83 25.45 -14.25
C VAL A 110 -22.22 25.21 -15.63
N SER A 111 -23.02 24.76 -16.60
CA SER A 111 -22.56 24.51 -17.97
C SER A 111 -23.67 24.83 -18.98
N PHE A 112 -23.33 25.53 -20.05
CA PHE A 112 -24.25 25.80 -21.16
C PHE A 112 -24.22 24.68 -22.17
N ASN A 113 -25.36 24.41 -22.81
CA ASN A 113 -25.39 23.45 -23.91
C ASN A 113 -24.56 23.99 -25.09
N PRO A 114 -23.64 23.19 -25.68
CA PRO A 114 -22.84 23.62 -26.82
C PRO A 114 -23.65 23.94 -28.09
N VAL A 115 -24.89 23.43 -28.23
CA VAL A 115 -25.71 23.59 -29.45
C VAL A 115 -26.90 24.53 -29.26
N GLU A 116 -27.60 24.47 -28.12
CA GLU A 116 -28.77 25.31 -27.85
C GLU A 116 -28.43 26.41 -26.84
N PRO A 117 -28.45 27.70 -27.20
CA PRO A 117 -28.00 28.79 -26.32
C PRO A 117 -28.92 29.00 -25.11
N THR A 118 -30.16 28.51 -25.15
CA THR A 118 -31.16 28.70 -24.11
C THR A 118 -31.08 27.66 -23.00
N TRP A 119 -30.29 26.59 -23.15
CA TRP A 119 -30.23 25.50 -22.18
C TRP A 119 -29.00 25.62 -21.29
N LEU A 120 -29.25 25.54 -19.98
CA LEU A 120 -28.25 25.58 -18.92
C LEU A 120 -28.45 24.38 -18.00
N ILE A 121 -27.37 23.80 -17.50
CA ILE A 121 -27.40 22.82 -16.41
C ILE A 121 -26.62 23.30 -15.20
N SER A 122 -27.08 22.90 -14.02
CA SER A 122 -26.40 23.09 -12.75
C SER A 122 -26.26 21.77 -11.99
N GLY A 123 -25.17 21.63 -11.26
CA GLY A 123 -24.96 20.56 -10.27
C GLY A 123 -24.79 21.14 -8.88
N SER A 124 -25.54 20.61 -7.91
CA SER A 124 -25.59 21.11 -6.54
C SER A 124 -25.13 20.08 -5.51
N GLN A 125 -24.66 20.60 -4.38
CA GLN A 125 -24.35 19.82 -3.18
C GLN A 125 -25.60 19.20 -2.53
N ASP A 126 -26.81 19.58 -2.94
CA ASP A 126 -28.06 18.91 -2.54
C ASP A 126 -28.28 17.54 -3.20
N GLY A 127 -27.37 17.10 -4.08
CA GLY A 127 -27.46 15.82 -4.78
C GLY A 127 -28.37 15.85 -6.01
N THR A 128 -28.91 17.02 -6.38
CA THR A 128 -29.72 17.21 -7.59
C THR A 128 -28.93 17.93 -8.68
N MET A 129 -29.22 17.59 -9.93
CA MET A 129 -28.89 18.44 -11.07
C MET A 129 -30.18 19.05 -11.61
N ARG A 130 -30.12 20.29 -12.07
CA ARG A 130 -31.28 20.96 -12.69
C ARG A 130 -30.93 21.45 -14.07
N THR A 131 -31.92 21.39 -14.96
CA THR A 131 -31.87 22.03 -16.28
C THR A 131 -32.73 23.28 -16.25
N PHE A 132 -32.27 24.33 -16.92
CA PHE A 132 -33.02 25.57 -17.08
C PHE A 132 -33.12 25.90 -18.56
N ASP A 133 -34.31 26.31 -18.97
CA ASP A 133 -34.53 27.00 -20.23
C ASP A 133 -34.63 28.49 -19.92
N LEU A 134 -33.71 29.29 -20.46
CA LEU A 134 -33.65 30.74 -20.25
C LEU A 134 -34.94 31.48 -20.66
N ARG A 135 -35.79 30.86 -21.48
CA ARG A 135 -37.10 31.42 -21.85
C ARG A 135 -38.15 31.28 -20.74
N THR A 136 -37.88 30.43 -19.76
CA THR A 136 -38.75 30.13 -18.62
C THR A 136 -38.13 30.65 -17.32
N LYS A 137 -38.98 30.96 -16.32
CA LYS A 137 -38.53 31.52 -15.04
C LYS A 137 -38.24 30.47 -13.96
N THR A 138 -38.48 29.20 -14.25
CA THR A 138 -38.32 28.06 -13.33
C THR A 138 -37.45 27.00 -13.99
N ALA A 139 -36.88 26.06 -13.22
CA ALA A 139 -36.20 24.92 -13.79
C ALA A 139 -37.17 24.08 -14.63
N THR A 140 -36.67 23.52 -15.72
CA THR A 140 -37.45 22.68 -16.62
C THR A 140 -37.51 21.24 -16.14
N ASN A 141 -36.37 20.67 -15.76
CA ASN A 141 -36.28 19.31 -15.24
C ASN A 141 -35.33 19.23 -14.05
N VAL A 142 -35.62 18.33 -13.12
CA VAL A 142 -34.80 17.98 -11.96
C VAL A 142 -34.34 16.53 -12.12
N PHE A 143 -33.05 16.30 -11.92
CA PHE A 143 -32.42 14.98 -11.98
C PHE A 143 -31.92 14.61 -10.59
N HIS A 144 -32.41 13.50 -10.07
CA HIS A 144 -32.00 12.99 -8.76
C HIS A 144 -30.85 12.01 -8.96
N SER A 145 -29.63 12.44 -8.60
CA SER A 145 -28.46 11.57 -8.73
C SER A 145 -28.55 10.33 -7.83
N ASN A 146 -29.38 10.38 -6.76
CA ASN A 146 -29.45 9.38 -5.68
C ASN A 146 -28.06 9.05 -5.06
N THR A 147 -27.07 9.90 -5.33
CA THR A 147 -25.73 9.90 -4.75
C THR A 147 -25.57 11.15 -3.90
N GLU A 148 -24.48 11.23 -3.14
CA GLU A 148 -24.10 12.47 -2.45
C GLU A 148 -23.87 13.64 -3.44
N SER A 149 -23.55 14.79 -2.87
CA SER A 149 -23.14 16.05 -3.52
C SER A 149 -22.57 15.92 -4.96
N VAL A 150 -23.18 16.63 -5.90
CA VAL A 150 -22.71 16.72 -7.29
C VAL A 150 -21.65 17.82 -7.38
N ARG A 151 -20.43 17.46 -7.78
CA ARG A 151 -19.26 18.35 -7.79
C ARG A 151 -19.01 19.01 -9.15
N ASP A 152 -19.26 18.30 -10.24
CA ASP A 152 -19.12 18.82 -11.61
C ASP A 152 -20.21 18.24 -12.52
N VAL A 153 -20.61 19.03 -13.52
CA VAL A 153 -21.59 18.66 -14.54
C VAL A 153 -21.16 19.28 -15.87
N GLN A 154 -21.08 18.45 -16.92
CA GLN A 154 -20.69 18.90 -18.26
C GLN A 154 -21.56 18.25 -19.34
N PHE A 155 -22.02 19.08 -20.28
CA PHE A 155 -22.67 18.62 -21.49
C PHE A 155 -21.70 17.84 -22.38
N ASN A 156 -22.21 16.79 -23.03
CA ASN A 156 -21.45 16.07 -24.03
C ASN A 156 -21.43 16.87 -25.35
N PRO A 157 -20.24 17.23 -25.87
CA PRO A 157 -20.12 17.99 -27.12
C PRO A 157 -20.62 17.22 -28.35
N ASN A 158 -20.58 15.88 -28.31
CA ASN A 158 -20.99 15.03 -29.43
C ASN A 158 -22.51 14.74 -29.44
N CYS A 159 -23.17 14.83 -28.29
CA CYS A 159 -24.59 14.54 -28.14
C CYS A 159 -25.26 15.58 -27.23
N HIS A 160 -25.96 16.55 -27.84
CA HIS A 160 -26.58 17.68 -27.15
C HIS A 160 -27.61 17.32 -26.07
N ALA A 161 -28.15 16.10 -26.09
CA ALA A 161 -29.13 15.64 -25.10
C ALA A 161 -28.49 14.93 -23.90
N LEU A 162 -27.20 14.58 -23.99
CA LEU A 162 -26.49 13.86 -22.94
C LEU A 162 -25.58 14.80 -22.14
N PHE A 163 -25.50 14.57 -20.84
CA PHE A 163 -24.53 15.22 -19.98
C PHE A 163 -23.95 14.22 -18.97
N ALA A 164 -22.74 14.50 -18.51
CA ALA A 164 -22.11 13.77 -17.42
C ALA A 164 -22.25 14.58 -16.13
N SER A 165 -22.52 13.88 -15.03
CA SER A 165 -22.42 14.41 -13.68
C SER A 165 -21.47 13.55 -12.88
N VAL A 166 -20.84 14.19 -11.91
CA VAL A 166 -19.76 13.62 -11.13
C VAL A 166 -19.99 13.93 -9.67
N SER A 167 -19.91 12.89 -8.83
CA SER A 167 -20.29 13.00 -7.42
C SER A 167 -19.11 12.83 -6.46
N GLU A 168 -19.38 13.22 -5.22
CA GLU A 168 -18.46 13.12 -4.08
C GLU A 168 -18.13 11.67 -3.70
N ASN A 169 -18.96 10.69 -4.11
CA ASN A 169 -18.76 9.27 -3.78
C ASN A 169 -17.89 8.51 -4.78
N GLY A 170 -17.20 9.22 -5.68
CA GLY A 170 -16.36 8.57 -6.69
C GLY A 170 -17.14 8.02 -7.90
N ASN A 171 -18.42 8.34 -8.02
CA ASN A 171 -19.28 7.88 -9.11
C ASN A 171 -19.39 8.91 -10.23
N VAL A 172 -19.43 8.39 -11.45
CA VAL A 172 -19.74 9.15 -12.66
C VAL A 172 -21.08 8.64 -13.17
N GLN A 173 -21.97 9.58 -13.47
CA GLN A 173 -23.29 9.29 -14.04
C GLN A 173 -23.46 10.04 -15.35
N THR A 174 -24.13 9.40 -16.30
CA THR A 174 -24.55 10.06 -17.55
C THR A 174 -26.06 10.08 -17.64
N TRP A 175 -26.61 11.20 -18.09
CA TRP A 175 -28.04 11.47 -18.09
C TRP A 175 -28.49 11.93 -19.47
N ASP A 176 -29.70 11.55 -19.84
CA ASP A 176 -30.40 12.07 -21.01
C ASP A 176 -31.40 13.12 -20.54
N MET A 177 -31.27 14.35 -21.03
CA MET A 177 -32.17 15.46 -20.71
C MET A 177 -33.64 15.14 -20.98
N ARG A 178 -33.91 14.24 -21.92
CA ARG A 178 -35.26 13.84 -22.34
C ARG A 178 -35.90 12.83 -21.38
N LYS A 179 -35.11 12.24 -20.48
CA LYS A 179 -35.53 11.19 -19.53
C LYS A 179 -34.99 11.48 -18.13
N PRO A 180 -35.54 12.49 -17.43
CA PRO A 180 -35.03 12.92 -16.13
C PRO A 180 -35.13 11.88 -15.02
N ASP A 181 -36.10 10.95 -15.13
CA ASP A 181 -36.38 9.96 -14.08
C ASP A 181 -35.35 8.83 -14.01
N LYS A 182 -34.46 8.68 -15.01
CA LYS A 182 -33.57 7.53 -15.09
C LYS A 182 -32.16 7.88 -15.56
N CYS A 183 -31.18 7.47 -14.77
CA CYS A 183 -29.77 7.49 -15.14
C CYS A 183 -29.49 6.53 -16.31
N VAL A 184 -28.76 6.99 -17.33
CA VAL A 184 -28.43 6.19 -18.51
C VAL A 184 -27.29 5.21 -18.22
N LEU A 185 -26.22 5.70 -17.58
CA LEU A 185 -25.07 4.91 -17.16
C LEU A 185 -24.56 5.44 -15.83
N GLN A 186 -24.19 4.53 -14.94
CA GLN A 186 -23.52 4.85 -13.69
C GLN A 186 -22.39 3.85 -13.47
N PHE A 187 -21.23 4.37 -13.09
CA PHE A 187 -20.07 3.55 -12.74
C PHE A 187 -19.18 4.27 -11.71
N THR A 188 -18.43 3.48 -10.94
CA THR A 188 -17.47 3.99 -9.95
C THR A 188 -16.13 4.20 -10.63
N ALA A 189 -15.73 5.46 -10.79
CA ALA A 189 -14.50 5.83 -11.46
C ALA A 189 -13.32 5.91 -10.48
N HIS A 190 -13.57 6.43 -9.27
CA HIS A 190 -12.53 6.73 -8.29
C HIS A 190 -12.92 6.22 -6.90
N SER A 191 -11.93 6.04 -6.01
CA SER A 191 -12.15 5.63 -4.62
C SER A 191 -12.50 6.80 -3.68
N GLY A 192 -12.42 8.04 -4.17
CA GLY A 192 -12.76 9.24 -3.42
C GLY A 192 -13.46 10.29 -4.27
N PRO A 193 -13.72 11.48 -3.70
CA PRO A 193 -14.43 12.56 -4.36
C PRO A 193 -13.82 12.94 -5.69
N ILE A 194 -14.65 13.05 -6.71
CA ILE A 194 -14.24 13.54 -8.03
C ILE A 194 -14.63 15.01 -8.09
N PHE A 195 -13.68 15.87 -8.41
CA PHE A 195 -13.86 17.33 -8.36
C PHE A 195 -14.11 17.95 -9.73
N ALA A 196 -13.66 17.30 -10.80
CA ALA A 196 -13.86 17.80 -12.14
C ALA A 196 -14.01 16.68 -13.17
N CYS A 197 -14.75 16.99 -14.23
CA CYS A 197 -14.78 16.20 -15.45
C CYS A 197 -14.73 17.07 -16.70
N ASP A 198 -14.23 16.49 -17.79
CA ASP A 198 -14.20 17.18 -19.08
C ASP A 198 -14.30 16.17 -20.24
N TRP A 199 -15.16 16.49 -21.20
CA TRP A 199 -15.33 15.71 -22.42
C TRP A 199 -14.25 16.07 -23.43
N HIS A 200 -13.71 15.05 -24.10
CA HIS A 200 -12.79 15.30 -25.19
C HIS A 200 -13.54 15.93 -26.38
N PRO A 201 -12.95 16.94 -27.06
CA PRO A 201 -13.61 17.65 -28.17
C PRO A 201 -13.81 16.85 -29.47
N GLU A 202 -13.31 15.62 -29.58
CA GLU A 202 -13.23 14.88 -30.87
C GLU A 202 -13.52 13.38 -30.66
N SER A 203 -12.88 12.75 -29.68
CA SER A 203 -13.23 11.40 -29.26
C SER A 203 -14.34 11.40 -28.23
N LEU A 204 -15.05 10.28 -28.08
CA LEU A 204 -16.04 10.08 -27.04
C LEU A 204 -15.37 9.66 -25.72
N TRP A 205 -14.37 10.43 -25.31
CA TRP A 205 -13.63 10.22 -24.07
C TRP A 205 -14.08 11.19 -22.99
N LEU A 206 -14.15 10.70 -21.76
CA LEU A 206 -14.42 11.50 -20.57
C LEU A 206 -13.22 11.43 -19.64
N ALA A 207 -12.67 12.58 -19.29
CA ALA A 207 -11.64 12.66 -18.26
C ALA A 207 -12.29 12.97 -16.90
N THR A 208 -11.86 12.27 -15.85
CA THR A 208 -12.30 12.49 -14.47
C THR A 208 -11.11 12.72 -13.56
N ALA A 209 -11.21 13.70 -12.66
CA ALA A 209 -10.14 14.13 -11.77
C ALA A 209 -10.58 14.06 -10.30
N SER A 210 -9.80 13.40 -9.45
CA SER A 210 -10.21 13.05 -8.08
C SER A 210 -9.21 13.42 -6.99
N ARG A 211 -9.70 13.40 -5.74
CA ARG A 211 -8.92 13.44 -4.51
C ARG A 211 -7.93 12.28 -4.38
N ASP A 212 -8.17 11.16 -5.06
CA ASP A 212 -7.27 10.00 -5.07
C ASP A 212 -5.93 10.25 -5.80
N LYS A 213 -5.69 11.50 -6.24
CA LYS A 213 -4.49 11.95 -6.96
C LYS A 213 -4.34 11.27 -8.32
N THR A 214 -5.46 10.87 -8.93
CA THR A 214 -5.47 10.32 -10.27
C THR A 214 -6.40 11.09 -11.19
N ILE A 215 -6.01 11.14 -12.46
CA ILE A 215 -6.88 11.54 -13.57
C ILE A 215 -7.11 10.29 -14.41
N LYS A 216 -8.35 9.88 -14.57
CA LYS A 216 -8.72 8.70 -15.37
C LYS A 216 -9.41 9.15 -16.65
N VAL A 217 -9.06 8.50 -17.75
CA VAL A 217 -9.68 8.72 -19.07
C VAL A 217 -10.51 7.49 -19.41
N TRP A 218 -11.79 7.72 -19.68
CA TRP A 218 -12.79 6.70 -19.94
C TRP A 218 -13.24 6.75 -21.38
N ASP A 219 -13.27 5.60 -22.05
CA ASP A 219 -13.96 5.46 -23.33
C ASP A 219 -15.45 5.21 -23.10
N MET A 220 -16.28 6.13 -23.61
CA MET A 220 -17.73 6.12 -23.45
C MET A 220 -18.45 5.63 -24.71
N SER A 221 -17.74 5.05 -25.68
CA SER A 221 -18.31 4.49 -26.92
C SER A 221 -19.08 3.18 -26.72
N SER A 222 -18.73 2.40 -25.71
CA SER A 222 -19.42 1.16 -25.34
C SER A 222 -20.47 1.38 -24.25
N SER A 223 -21.44 0.46 -24.18
CA SER A 223 -22.44 0.43 -23.09
C SER A 223 -21.83 0.28 -21.69
N LYS A 224 -20.60 -0.23 -21.59
CA LYS A 224 -19.81 -0.25 -20.35
C LYS A 224 -18.58 0.60 -20.58
N PRO A 225 -18.34 1.64 -19.77
CA PRO A 225 -17.18 2.49 -19.94
C PRO A 225 -15.92 1.72 -19.59
N THR A 226 -14.92 1.79 -20.48
CA THR A 226 -13.61 1.17 -20.26
C THR A 226 -12.62 2.25 -19.83
N MET A 227 -11.85 1.97 -18.78
CA MET A 227 -10.75 2.83 -18.37
C MET A 227 -9.59 2.63 -19.34
N GLU A 228 -9.32 3.62 -20.17
CA GLU A 228 -8.23 3.57 -21.14
C GLU A 228 -6.89 3.83 -20.47
N GLN A 229 -6.80 4.91 -19.69
CA GLN A 229 -5.54 5.42 -19.16
C GLN A 229 -5.75 6.10 -17.79
N THR A 230 -4.74 6.00 -16.94
CA THR A 230 -4.72 6.61 -15.60
C THR A 230 -3.42 7.40 -15.43
N ILE A 231 -3.54 8.70 -15.19
CA ILE A 231 -2.45 9.61 -14.88
C ILE A 231 -2.36 9.75 -13.37
N ASN A 232 -1.16 9.59 -12.81
CA ASN A 232 -0.91 9.75 -11.38
C ASN A 232 -0.29 11.12 -11.12
N THR A 233 -0.91 11.91 -10.25
CA THR A 233 -0.44 13.24 -9.87
C THR A 233 0.10 13.22 -8.43
N ILE A 234 0.90 14.22 -8.06
CA ILE A 234 1.47 14.33 -6.71
C ILE A 234 0.41 14.72 -5.66
N ALA A 235 -0.61 15.46 -6.09
CA ALA A 235 -1.65 16.04 -5.26
C ALA A 235 -3.05 15.79 -5.87
N SER A 236 -4.08 16.00 -5.05
CA SER A 236 -5.49 15.92 -5.43
C SER A 236 -5.77 16.86 -6.60
N VAL A 237 -6.51 16.44 -7.61
CA VAL A 237 -6.75 17.25 -8.81
C VAL A 237 -8.10 17.96 -8.70
N GLY A 238 -8.10 19.29 -8.79
CA GLY A 238 -9.30 20.13 -8.63
C GLY A 238 -9.98 20.52 -9.94
N ARG A 239 -9.21 20.65 -11.03
CA ARG A 239 -9.71 21.00 -12.37
C ARG A 239 -8.97 20.23 -13.44
N VAL A 240 -9.68 19.89 -14.52
CA VAL A 240 -9.13 19.23 -15.69
C VAL A 240 -9.75 19.82 -16.96
N LYS A 241 -8.96 20.03 -18.01
CA LYS A 241 -9.42 20.49 -19.33
C LYS A 241 -8.62 19.90 -20.48
N TRP A 242 -9.30 19.34 -21.47
CA TRP A 242 -8.67 18.83 -22.69
C TRP A 242 -8.07 19.96 -23.52
N ARG A 243 -6.87 19.73 -24.06
CA ARG A 243 -6.22 20.67 -24.98
C ARG A 243 -6.87 20.55 -26.37
N PRO A 244 -7.38 21.64 -26.96
CA PRO A 244 -7.92 21.62 -28.32
C PRO A 244 -6.88 21.14 -29.34
N GLN A 245 -7.32 20.51 -30.43
CA GLN A 245 -6.47 20.04 -31.56
C GLN A 245 -5.39 18.99 -31.21
N HIS A 246 -5.23 18.61 -29.93
CA HIS A 246 -4.27 17.62 -29.49
C HIS A 246 -4.97 16.49 -28.74
N LYS A 247 -5.18 15.37 -29.44
CA LYS A 247 -5.94 14.22 -28.96
C LYS A 247 -5.48 13.65 -27.60
N TYR A 248 -4.18 13.69 -27.31
CA TYR A 248 -3.61 13.03 -26.13
C TYR A 248 -3.22 14.01 -25.02
N HIS A 249 -3.54 15.30 -25.16
CA HIS A 249 -3.09 16.32 -24.21
C HIS A 249 -4.20 16.80 -23.29
N ILE A 250 -3.92 16.80 -21.98
CA ILE A 250 -4.88 17.21 -20.95
C ILE A 250 -4.20 18.12 -19.93
N ALA A 251 -4.80 19.27 -19.63
CA ALA A 251 -4.36 20.16 -18.57
C ALA A 251 -5.03 19.78 -17.26
N SER A 252 -4.27 19.86 -16.16
CA SER A 252 -4.74 19.62 -14.81
C SER A 252 -4.21 20.68 -13.87
N VAL A 253 -5.01 20.97 -12.86
CA VAL A 253 -4.62 21.82 -11.74
C VAL A 253 -4.93 21.09 -10.44
N ALA A 254 -3.98 21.13 -9.51
CA ALA A 254 -4.16 20.55 -8.20
C ALA A 254 -5.17 21.36 -7.37
N LEU A 255 -5.79 20.71 -6.39
CA LEU A 255 -6.71 21.34 -5.45
C LEU A 255 -5.99 21.91 -4.23
N VAL A 256 -4.85 21.30 -3.85
CA VAL A 256 -4.07 21.64 -2.65
C VAL A 256 -2.59 21.35 -2.93
N VAL A 257 -1.68 22.03 -2.22
CA VAL A 257 -0.21 21.83 -2.18
C VAL A 257 0.52 22.26 -3.44
N ASP A 258 0.06 21.84 -4.61
CA ASP A 258 0.73 22.10 -5.88
C ASP A 258 0.15 23.34 -6.57
N CYS A 259 1.01 24.32 -6.81
CA CYS A 259 0.66 25.57 -7.49
C CYS A 259 0.85 25.49 -9.01
N SER A 260 1.44 24.39 -9.50
CA SER A 260 1.75 24.23 -10.92
C SER A 260 0.52 23.86 -11.75
N VAL A 261 0.48 24.38 -12.96
CA VAL A 261 -0.49 23.96 -13.98
C VAL A 261 0.20 22.99 -14.92
N ASN A 262 -0.20 21.73 -14.86
CA ASN A 262 0.45 20.64 -15.57
C ASN A 262 -0.37 20.24 -16.80
N VAL A 263 0.29 20.12 -17.95
CA VAL A 263 -0.27 19.54 -19.17
C VAL A 263 0.39 18.18 -19.37
N TRP A 264 -0.43 17.15 -19.50
CA TRP A 264 -0.01 15.76 -19.60
C TRP A 264 -0.22 15.25 -21.01
N ASP A 265 0.67 14.39 -21.46
CA ASP A 265 0.38 13.45 -22.55
C ASP A 265 -0.11 12.15 -21.91
N ILE A 266 -1.33 11.74 -22.23
CA ILE A 266 -1.98 10.57 -21.61
C ILE A 266 -1.20 9.28 -21.87
N ARG A 267 -0.40 9.24 -22.95
CA ARG A 267 0.48 8.11 -23.24
C ARG A 267 1.68 8.03 -22.29
N ARG A 268 1.91 9.06 -21.45
CA ARG A 268 2.95 9.17 -20.42
C ARG A 268 2.34 9.62 -19.09
N PRO A 269 1.68 8.70 -18.37
CA PRO A 269 0.88 9.06 -17.20
C PRO A 269 1.65 9.53 -15.97
N TYR A 270 2.98 9.39 -15.93
CA TYR A 270 3.79 9.66 -14.74
C TYR A 270 4.54 10.99 -14.75
N ILE A 271 4.71 11.61 -15.93
CA ILE A 271 5.52 12.81 -16.07
C ILE A 271 4.74 13.82 -16.91
N PRO A 272 4.56 15.06 -16.43
CA PRO A 272 3.89 16.09 -17.19
C PRO A 272 4.70 16.44 -18.45
N TYR A 273 4.00 16.64 -19.55
CA TYR A 273 4.59 17.09 -20.80
C TYR A 273 5.09 18.54 -20.66
N VAL A 274 4.25 19.40 -20.08
CA VAL A 274 4.54 20.81 -19.81
C VAL A 274 4.08 21.16 -18.40
N ALA A 275 4.83 22.01 -17.70
CA ALA A 275 4.43 22.57 -16.41
C ALA A 275 4.62 24.10 -16.39
N PHE A 276 3.59 24.82 -15.93
CA PHE A 276 3.63 26.25 -15.65
C PHE A 276 3.71 26.47 -14.14
N THR A 277 4.75 27.18 -13.68
CA THR A 277 5.05 27.38 -12.25
C THR A 277 4.98 28.85 -11.83
N ASN A 278 4.19 29.67 -12.55
CA ASN A 278 4.14 31.12 -12.30
C ASN A 278 3.24 31.50 -11.12
N HIS A 279 2.22 30.69 -10.81
CA HIS A 279 1.32 30.94 -9.69
C HIS A 279 2.02 30.71 -8.35
N LYS A 280 1.71 31.56 -7.38
CA LYS A 280 2.25 31.47 -6.01
C LYS A 280 1.39 30.63 -5.07
N ASP A 281 0.15 30.43 -5.46
CA ASP A 281 -0.84 29.61 -4.76
C ASP A 281 -1.58 28.73 -5.77
N VAL A 282 -2.43 27.83 -5.28
CA VAL A 282 -3.15 26.84 -6.06
C VAL A 282 -4.03 27.50 -7.12
N ALA A 283 -3.88 27.06 -8.36
CA ALA A 283 -4.76 27.47 -9.45
C ALA A 283 -6.19 26.95 -9.23
N THR A 284 -7.19 27.72 -9.66
CA THR A 284 -8.62 27.46 -9.40
C THR A 284 -9.42 27.24 -10.68
N GLY A 285 -8.95 27.79 -11.80
CA GLY A 285 -9.60 27.73 -13.10
C GLY A 285 -8.59 27.54 -14.23
N ILE A 286 -9.05 26.91 -15.32
CA ILE A 286 -8.27 26.67 -16.55
C ILE A 286 -9.21 26.86 -17.74
N ALA A 287 -8.79 27.59 -18.77
CA ALA A 287 -9.44 27.55 -20.08
C ALA A 287 -8.45 27.79 -21.23
N TRP A 288 -8.79 27.26 -22.41
CA TRP A 288 -7.97 27.38 -23.62
C TRP A 288 -8.47 28.51 -24.51
N ARG A 289 -7.55 29.36 -25.01
CA ARG A 289 -7.86 30.55 -25.84
C ARG A 289 -8.15 30.20 -27.32
N GLY A 290 -8.65 29.00 -27.60
CA GLY A 290 -8.82 28.47 -28.97
C GLY A 290 -7.52 28.09 -29.68
N ASP A 291 -6.42 28.85 -29.51
CA ASP A 291 -5.07 28.42 -29.87
C ASP A 291 -4.57 27.36 -28.88
N PRO A 292 -4.18 26.16 -29.33
CA PRO A 292 -3.65 25.13 -28.45
C PRO A 292 -2.38 25.55 -27.69
N ASN A 293 -1.68 26.62 -28.07
CA ASN A 293 -0.44 27.07 -27.43
C ASN A 293 -0.65 28.11 -26.33
N VAL A 294 -1.89 28.52 -26.07
CA VAL A 294 -2.23 29.56 -25.10
C VAL A 294 -3.31 29.07 -24.14
N CYS A 295 -2.98 29.09 -22.85
CA CYS A 295 -3.87 28.70 -21.77
C CYS A 295 -4.08 29.86 -20.81
N LEU A 296 -5.30 30.04 -20.30
CA LEU A 296 -5.61 30.97 -19.22
C LEU A 296 -5.82 30.22 -17.92
N THR A 297 -5.32 30.79 -16.83
CA THR A 297 -5.45 30.21 -15.50
C THR A 297 -5.69 31.30 -14.46
N THR A 298 -6.53 30.99 -13.48
CA THR A 298 -6.72 31.83 -12.29
C THR A 298 -6.21 31.09 -11.07
N SER A 299 -5.82 31.81 -10.03
CA SER A 299 -5.38 31.22 -8.78
C SER A 299 -5.92 31.94 -7.55
N ARG A 300 -5.81 31.27 -6.40
CA ARG A 300 -6.05 31.85 -5.08
C ARG A 300 -5.08 32.97 -4.72
N ASP A 301 -3.94 33.08 -5.42
CA ASP A 301 -2.99 34.19 -5.30
C ASP A 301 -3.49 35.53 -5.89
N CYS A 302 -4.78 35.61 -6.23
CA CYS A 302 -5.44 36.77 -6.84
C CYS A 302 -4.91 37.13 -8.23
N THR A 303 -4.28 36.21 -8.96
CA THR A 303 -3.79 36.47 -10.32
C THR A 303 -4.59 35.75 -11.40
N LEU A 304 -4.67 36.38 -12.57
CA LEU A 304 -5.08 35.80 -13.84
C LEU A 304 -3.85 35.79 -14.74
N TYR A 305 -3.45 34.61 -15.20
CA TYR A 305 -2.35 34.44 -16.15
C TYR A 305 -2.88 34.03 -17.52
N GLN A 306 -2.23 34.54 -18.56
CA GLN A 306 -2.16 33.93 -19.87
C GLN A 306 -0.80 33.27 -20.01
N HIS A 307 -0.79 31.95 -20.08
CA HIS A 307 0.40 31.15 -20.31
C HIS A 307 0.61 30.87 -21.79
N VAL A 308 1.84 31.04 -22.24
CA VAL A 308 2.28 30.64 -23.59
C VAL A 308 3.23 29.46 -23.45
N PHE A 309 3.03 28.42 -24.25
CA PHE A 309 3.84 27.19 -24.20
C PHE A 309 5.35 27.43 -24.37
N LYS A 310 5.75 28.50 -25.08
CA LYS A 310 7.16 28.86 -25.27
C LYS A 310 7.89 29.17 -23.96
N ASP A 311 7.18 29.71 -22.98
CA ASP A 311 7.76 30.11 -21.69
C ASP A 311 7.60 29.00 -20.63
N ALA A 312 7.07 27.85 -21.02
CA ALA A 312 6.77 26.76 -20.13
C ALA A 312 8.00 25.88 -19.84
N THR A 313 7.99 25.21 -18.70
CA THR A 313 8.98 24.16 -18.43
C THR A 313 8.52 22.86 -19.08
N TYR A 314 9.48 22.05 -19.57
CA TYR A 314 9.22 20.77 -20.24
C TYR A 314 9.85 19.60 -19.44
N PRO A 315 9.25 19.16 -18.33
CA PRO A 315 9.82 18.10 -17.49
C PRO A 315 10.09 16.81 -18.27
N ALA A 316 9.18 16.40 -19.16
CA ALA A 316 9.35 15.22 -20.00
C ALA A 316 10.59 15.27 -20.91
N ALA A 317 11.06 16.46 -21.31
CA ALA A 317 12.25 16.61 -22.15
C ALA A 317 13.57 16.49 -21.35
N GLN A 318 13.52 16.71 -20.03
CA GLN A 318 14.69 16.64 -19.14
C GLN A 318 14.95 15.22 -18.62
N VAL A 319 14.01 14.30 -18.81
CA VAL A 319 14.09 12.93 -18.29
C VAL A 319 15.06 12.10 -19.12
N ASN A 320 15.87 11.29 -18.44
CA ASN A 320 16.76 10.34 -19.10
C ASN A 320 15.93 9.22 -19.77
N PRO A 321 15.98 9.06 -21.11
CA PRO A 321 15.23 8.02 -21.81
C PRO A 321 15.94 6.65 -21.80
N HIS A 322 17.12 6.55 -21.16
CA HIS A 322 17.89 5.32 -21.06
C HIS A 322 17.72 4.69 -19.68
N ALA A 323 17.55 3.36 -19.65
CA ALA A 323 17.49 2.57 -18.41
C ALA A 323 18.25 1.26 -18.58
N LEU A 324 18.85 0.76 -17.50
CA LEU A 324 19.54 -0.52 -17.41
C LEU A 324 19.12 -1.19 -16.09
N ALA A 325 18.77 -2.47 -16.15
CA ALA A 325 18.51 -3.30 -14.98
C ALA A 325 19.21 -4.65 -15.14
N VAL A 326 19.81 -5.13 -14.06
CA VAL A 326 20.52 -6.43 -14.02
C VAL A 326 19.82 -7.33 -13.02
N SER A 327 19.43 -8.54 -13.43
CA SER A 327 18.84 -9.53 -12.52
C SER A 327 19.93 -10.24 -11.70
N PRO A 328 19.57 -10.83 -10.55
CA PRO A 328 20.50 -11.66 -9.77
C PRO A 328 21.06 -12.87 -10.55
N GLN A 329 20.38 -13.28 -11.62
CA GLN A 329 20.80 -14.36 -12.52
C GLN A 329 21.71 -13.87 -13.66
N GLY A 330 22.02 -12.57 -13.72
CA GLY A 330 22.84 -11.97 -14.77
C GLY A 330 22.06 -11.56 -16.03
N HIS A 331 20.73 -11.52 -15.97
CA HIS A 331 19.93 -11.01 -17.09
C HIS A 331 20.09 -9.50 -17.16
N ILE A 332 20.35 -8.97 -18.36
CA ILE A 332 20.46 -7.52 -18.56
C ILE A 332 19.25 -7.06 -19.37
N ALA A 333 18.38 -6.28 -18.73
CA ALA A 333 17.36 -5.53 -19.41
C ALA A 333 17.88 -4.11 -19.65
N PHE A 334 17.76 -3.60 -20.86
CA PHE A 334 18.00 -2.18 -21.11
C PHE A 334 16.94 -1.59 -22.01
N ALA A 335 16.69 -0.31 -21.79
CA ALA A 335 15.81 0.51 -22.61
C ALA A 335 16.63 1.67 -23.16
N CYS A 336 16.58 1.88 -24.46
CA CYS A 336 17.27 2.98 -25.11
C CYS A 336 16.32 3.76 -26.01
N LYS A 337 16.54 5.07 -26.06
CA LYS A 337 15.86 5.96 -26.98
C LYS A 337 16.05 5.48 -28.40
N VAL A 338 14.95 5.21 -29.12
CA VAL A 338 15.01 4.99 -30.55
C VAL A 338 15.17 6.36 -31.18
N THR A 339 16.38 6.70 -31.61
CA THR A 339 16.51 7.73 -32.64
C THR A 339 15.84 7.17 -33.88
N PRO A 340 14.79 7.80 -34.42
CA PRO A 340 14.20 7.35 -35.67
C PRO A 340 15.28 7.46 -36.74
N SER A 341 15.94 6.33 -37.01
CA SER A 341 16.83 6.22 -38.16
C SER A 341 15.98 6.59 -39.35
N THR A 342 16.41 7.61 -40.10
CA THR A 342 15.83 8.00 -41.38
C THR A 342 15.48 6.75 -42.17
N VAL A 343 14.21 6.36 -42.15
CA VAL A 343 13.72 5.35 -43.05
C VAL A 343 13.90 5.98 -44.42
N LYS A 344 14.92 5.55 -45.16
CA LYS A 344 15.03 5.79 -46.61
C LYS A 344 13.91 5.00 -47.29
N GLY A 345 12.67 5.40 -47.03
CA GLY A 345 11.47 4.92 -47.68
C GLY A 345 11.07 5.98 -48.70
N SER A 346 11.39 5.67 -49.96
CA SER A 346 10.84 6.23 -51.20
C SER A 346 10.15 7.61 -51.14
N LYS A 347 10.70 8.57 -51.87
CA LYS A 347 10.09 9.86 -52.21
C LYS A 347 8.63 9.67 -52.66
N ILE A 348 7.69 10.09 -51.83
CA ILE A 348 6.36 10.52 -52.29
C ILE A 348 6.35 12.04 -52.13
N GLN A 349 6.41 12.74 -53.26
CA GLN A 349 6.18 14.18 -53.33
C GLN A 349 4.69 14.46 -53.12
N GLY A 350 4.38 15.43 -52.26
CA GLY A 350 3.08 16.10 -52.26
C GLY A 350 2.52 16.37 -50.88
N ILE A 351 2.24 17.64 -50.64
CA ILE A 351 1.51 18.26 -49.51
C ILE A 351 2.42 18.71 -48.36
N LEU A 352 2.46 20.04 -48.16
CA LEU A 352 3.10 20.72 -47.05
C LEU A 352 2.69 20.06 -45.72
N ARG A 353 3.56 19.20 -45.18
CA ARG A 353 3.52 18.86 -43.77
C ARG A 353 4.09 20.05 -43.01
N ARG A 354 3.21 20.73 -42.28
CA ARG A 354 3.55 21.67 -41.22
C ARG A 354 4.63 21.01 -40.36
N THR A 355 5.79 21.64 -40.25
CA THR A 355 6.91 21.18 -39.41
C THR A 355 6.41 21.09 -37.97
N THR A 356 6.17 19.87 -37.49
CA THR A 356 5.99 19.60 -36.06
C THR A 356 7.27 20.04 -35.36
N THR A 357 7.16 21.00 -34.45
CA THR A 357 8.27 21.40 -33.59
C THR A 357 8.78 20.17 -32.84
N SER A 358 10.09 19.92 -32.86
CA SER A 358 10.74 18.72 -32.29
C SER A 358 10.37 18.39 -30.83
N SER A 359 9.84 19.36 -30.08
CA SER A 359 9.32 19.18 -28.72
C SER A 359 8.06 18.32 -28.65
N GLU A 360 7.29 18.20 -29.75
CA GLU A 360 6.05 17.41 -29.79
C GLU A 360 6.26 15.95 -30.24
N GLU A 361 7.51 15.55 -30.53
CA GLU A 361 7.81 14.18 -30.93
C GLU A 361 7.77 13.23 -29.73
N PHE A 362 6.79 12.33 -29.73
CA PHE A 362 6.71 11.26 -28.76
C PHE A 362 7.92 10.32 -28.92
N TRP A 363 8.86 10.38 -27.98
CA TRP A 363 10.06 9.54 -28.02
C TRP A 363 9.73 8.05 -27.85
N GLN A 364 9.77 7.29 -28.93
CA GLN A 364 9.69 5.82 -28.83
C GLN A 364 10.99 5.27 -28.22
N VAL A 365 10.83 4.35 -27.26
CA VAL A 365 11.94 3.67 -26.59
C VAL A 365 11.85 2.20 -26.96
N SER A 366 12.97 1.61 -27.38
CA SER A 366 13.07 0.17 -27.62
C SER A 366 13.64 -0.46 -26.37
N SER A 367 12.93 -1.44 -25.85
CA SER A 367 13.39 -2.25 -24.72
C SER A 367 13.83 -3.60 -25.23
N THR A 368 15.01 -4.04 -24.81
CA THR A 368 15.54 -5.37 -25.14
C THR A 368 16.01 -6.05 -23.86
N LEU A 369 15.68 -7.34 -23.74
CA LEU A 369 16.14 -8.20 -22.65
C LEU A 369 17.18 -9.16 -23.22
N ASN A 370 18.41 -9.06 -22.74
CA ASN A 370 19.50 -9.94 -23.11
C ASN A 370 19.82 -10.90 -21.97
N PHE A 371 20.02 -12.16 -22.35
CA PHE A 371 20.41 -13.23 -21.44
C PHE A 371 21.92 -13.42 -21.53
N LEU A 372 22.62 -13.11 -20.45
CA LEU A 372 24.01 -13.53 -20.29
C LEU A 372 24.00 -14.83 -19.50
N GLU A 373 23.98 -15.95 -20.23
CA GLU A 373 24.24 -17.23 -19.61
C GLU A 373 25.74 -17.34 -19.36
N CYS A 374 26.17 -17.06 -18.13
CA CYS A 374 27.49 -17.44 -17.69
C CYS A 374 27.53 -18.97 -17.77
N THR A 375 28.34 -19.53 -18.67
CA THR A 375 28.47 -20.98 -18.86
C THR A 375 28.67 -21.62 -17.49
N ARG A 376 27.61 -22.21 -16.93
CA ARG A 376 27.70 -22.94 -15.68
C ARG A 376 28.74 -24.01 -15.93
N ASN A 377 29.83 -23.96 -15.18
CA ASN A 377 30.81 -25.03 -15.21
C ASN A 377 30.04 -26.30 -14.84
N LYS A 378 29.78 -27.18 -15.82
CA LYS A 378 29.00 -28.42 -15.62
C LYS A 378 29.74 -29.40 -14.70
N ASP A 379 30.98 -29.08 -14.38
CA ASP A 379 31.78 -29.78 -13.41
C ASP A 379 31.19 -29.59 -12.01
N MET A 380 30.53 -30.64 -11.52
CA MET A 380 30.10 -30.82 -10.12
C MET A 380 31.30 -30.93 -9.15
N ASN A 381 32.51 -30.56 -9.56
CA ASN A 381 33.71 -30.53 -8.71
C ASN A 381 33.48 -29.71 -7.44
N TRP A 382 32.65 -28.66 -7.51
CA TRP A 382 32.31 -27.86 -6.34
C TRP A 382 31.55 -28.66 -5.27
N LEU A 383 30.74 -29.66 -5.64
CA LEU A 383 29.97 -30.48 -4.69
C LEU A 383 30.91 -31.35 -3.85
N ILE A 384 31.90 -31.96 -4.51
CA ILE A 384 32.96 -32.74 -3.86
C ILE A 384 33.79 -31.82 -2.95
N GLN A 385 34.21 -30.66 -3.46
CA GLN A 385 35.00 -29.70 -2.68
C GLN A 385 34.23 -29.13 -1.49
N PHE A 386 32.91 -28.94 -1.58
CA PHE A 386 32.09 -28.56 -0.43
C PHE A 386 32.00 -29.69 0.59
N ALA A 387 31.77 -30.94 0.14
CA ALA A 387 31.69 -32.08 1.05
C ALA A 387 33.01 -32.30 1.83
N GLU A 388 34.16 -32.11 1.19
CA GLU A 388 35.49 -32.28 1.81
C GLU A 388 35.91 -31.10 2.70
N ARG A 389 35.53 -29.86 2.35
CA ARG A 389 36.06 -28.65 2.99
C ARG A 389 35.10 -27.96 3.95
N TYR A 390 33.79 -28.24 3.89
CA TYR A 390 32.84 -27.63 4.79
C TYR A 390 33.00 -28.16 6.22
N VAL A 391 32.94 -27.25 7.17
CA VAL A 391 32.90 -27.56 8.59
C VAL A 391 31.45 -27.43 9.04
N LEU A 392 30.88 -28.47 9.63
CA LEU A 392 29.47 -28.49 10.05
C LEU A 392 29.29 -28.53 11.57
N THR A 393 30.29 -28.99 12.32
CA THR A 393 30.25 -29.13 13.78
C THR A 393 31.62 -28.85 14.40
N GLY A 394 31.66 -28.63 15.72
CA GLY A 394 32.92 -28.54 16.49
C GLY A 394 33.56 -27.15 16.58
N LYS A 395 32.93 -26.10 16.05
CA LYS A 395 33.34 -24.69 16.14
C LYS A 395 32.12 -23.78 16.41
N PRO A 396 32.31 -22.56 16.93
CA PRO A 396 31.20 -21.61 17.07
C PRO A 396 30.62 -21.25 15.70
N LEU A 397 29.31 -20.97 15.65
CA LEU A 397 28.57 -20.77 14.41
C LEU A 397 29.17 -19.66 13.53
N GLY A 398 29.68 -18.59 14.14
CA GLY A 398 30.33 -17.49 13.42
C GLY A 398 31.55 -17.94 12.62
N GLU A 399 32.42 -18.74 13.23
CA GLU A 399 33.62 -19.29 12.56
C GLU A 399 33.27 -20.31 11.47
N ILE A 400 32.23 -21.13 11.71
CA ILE A 400 31.73 -22.07 10.71
C ILE A 400 31.25 -21.31 9.46
N CYS A 401 30.48 -20.25 9.65
CA CYS A 401 29.93 -19.46 8.55
C CYS A 401 31.02 -18.71 7.78
N ASP A 402 32.02 -18.14 8.47
CA ASP A 402 33.14 -17.46 7.79
C ASP A 402 33.97 -18.43 6.94
N HIS A 403 34.30 -19.60 7.48
CA HIS A 403 35.05 -20.62 6.76
C HIS A 403 34.28 -21.14 5.55
N ASN A 404 33.02 -21.53 5.73
CA ASN A 404 32.20 -22.06 4.65
C ASN A 404 31.87 -20.99 3.58
N SER A 405 31.71 -19.72 3.98
CA SER A 405 31.56 -18.59 3.05
C SER A 405 32.81 -18.40 2.19
N ALA A 406 34.00 -18.40 2.80
CA ALA A 406 35.27 -18.28 2.08
C ALA A 406 35.48 -19.44 1.09
N VAL A 407 35.14 -20.67 1.47
CA VAL A 407 35.18 -21.83 0.58
C VAL A 407 34.22 -21.64 -0.60
N ALA A 408 32.98 -21.21 -0.37
CA ALA A 408 32.01 -20.95 -1.43
C ALA A 408 32.44 -19.84 -2.41
N LEU A 409 33.02 -18.76 -1.89
CA LEU A 409 33.56 -17.67 -2.71
C LEU A 409 34.76 -18.12 -3.55
N SER A 410 35.66 -18.94 -2.99
CA SER A 410 36.83 -19.48 -3.71
C SER A 410 36.45 -20.36 -4.91
N LEU A 411 35.27 -20.97 -4.88
CA LEU A 411 34.72 -21.80 -5.96
C LEU A 411 33.77 -21.03 -6.90
N GLY A 412 33.69 -19.71 -6.78
CA GLY A 412 32.85 -18.84 -7.63
C GLY A 412 31.35 -18.93 -7.34
N ARG A 413 30.95 -19.49 -6.18
CA ARG A 413 29.55 -19.63 -5.76
C ARG A 413 29.14 -18.48 -4.83
N PHE A 414 29.09 -17.27 -5.38
CA PHE A 414 28.82 -16.04 -4.63
C PHE A 414 27.50 -16.06 -3.85
N ALA A 415 26.41 -16.57 -4.44
CA ALA A 415 25.12 -16.66 -3.77
C ALA A 415 25.19 -17.54 -2.50
N VAL A 416 25.92 -18.67 -2.56
CA VAL A 416 26.09 -19.58 -1.41
C VAL A 416 26.99 -18.94 -0.34
N GLY A 417 28.04 -18.21 -0.74
CA GLY A 417 28.87 -17.45 0.19
C GLY A 417 28.09 -16.37 0.93
N MET A 418 27.26 -15.61 0.20
CA MET A 418 26.37 -14.61 0.79
C MET A 418 25.37 -15.22 1.77
N MET A 419 24.84 -16.42 1.48
CA MET A 419 23.96 -17.14 2.41
C MET A 419 24.66 -17.44 3.74
N TRP A 420 25.89 -17.95 3.72
CA TRP A 420 26.65 -18.20 4.96
C TRP A 420 26.91 -16.90 5.74
N SER A 421 27.25 -15.80 5.06
CA SER A 421 27.43 -14.49 5.70
C SER A 421 26.14 -13.93 6.29
N MET A 422 24.99 -14.17 5.64
CA MET A 422 23.68 -13.82 6.16
C MET A 422 23.34 -14.61 7.43
N ILE A 423 23.57 -15.93 7.41
CA ILE A 423 23.34 -16.81 8.57
C ILE A 423 24.23 -16.40 9.75
N LYS A 424 25.50 -16.05 9.51
CA LYS A 424 26.37 -15.48 10.55
C LYS A 424 25.75 -14.24 11.19
N THR A 425 25.32 -13.29 10.37
CA THR A 425 24.83 -12.00 10.86
C THR A 425 23.56 -12.16 11.68
N LEU A 426 22.64 -13.04 11.24
CA LEU A 426 21.35 -13.26 11.90
C LEU A 426 21.45 -14.16 13.13
N TYR A 427 22.33 -15.17 13.10
CA TYR A 427 22.30 -16.24 14.10
C TYR A 427 23.60 -16.40 14.89
N ALA A 428 24.67 -15.64 14.65
CA ALA A 428 25.90 -15.78 15.45
C ALA A 428 26.03 -14.77 16.61
N GLN A 429 25.14 -13.77 16.72
CA GLN A 429 25.33 -12.62 17.61
C GLN A 429 25.00 -12.85 19.10
N ASP A 430 24.35 -13.93 19.51
CA ASP A 430 23.89 -14.11 20.91
C ASP A 430 24.75 -15.04 21.79
N GLU A 431 26.01 -15.35 21.45
CA GLU A 431 26.85 -16.21 22.31
C GLU A 431 27.69 -15.47 23.38
N GLU A 432 27.70 -14.13 23.44
CA GLU A 432 28.52 -13.39 24.42
C GLU A 432 27.83 -12.43 25.41
N ASP A 433 26.53 -12.11 25.31
CA ASP A 433 25.90 -11.20 26.29
C ASP A 433 25.02 -11.92 27.31
N GLY A 434 25.66 -12.38 28.38
CA GLY A 434 25.05 -12.57 29.69
C GLY A 434 24.70 -11.24 30.36
N LEU A 435 23.96 -10.36 29.68
CA LEU A 435 23.31 -9.21 30.30
C LEU A 435 21.84 -9.55 30.48
N ASN A 436 21.48 -9.80 31.75
CA ASN A 436 20.10 -9.79 32.22
C ASN A 436 19.42 -8.47 31.82
N LEU A 437 18.70 -8.48 30.70
CA LEU A 437 17.55 -7.61 30.50
C LEU A 437 16.31 -8.48 30.73
N SER A 438 15.89 -8.53 31.98
CA SER A 438 14.57 -8.98 32.37
C SER A 438 13.53 -8.06 31.72
N PHE A 439 12.92 -8.50 30.64
CA PHE A 439 11.63 -8.00 30.21
C PHE A 439 10.54 -8.69 31.04
N PRO A 440 9.52 -7.96 31.54
CA PRO A 440 8.41 -8.59 32.23
C PRO A 440 7.62 -9.48 31.25
N PRO A 441 7.01 -10.58 31.71
CA PRO A 441 6.31 -11.50 30.83
C PRO A 441 5.06 -10.82 30.26
N ILE A 442 4.88 -10.95 28.94
CA ILE A 442 3.64 -10.62 28.26
C ILE A 442 2.66 -11.76 28.55
N GLU A 443 1.61 -11.46 29.31
CA GLU A 443 0.50 -12.38 29.56
C GLU A 443 -0.23 -12.72 28.25
N GLU A 444 -0.31 -14.01 27.92
CA GLU A 444 -1.29 -14.52 26.97
C GLU A 444 -2.70 -14.47 27.59
N PRO A 445 -3.75 -14.17 26.81
CA PRO A 445 -5.11 -14.06 27.35
C PRO A 445 -5.64 -15.44 27.72
N MET A 446 -5.69 -15.72 29.03
CA MET A 446 -6.38 -16.88 29.56
C MET A 446 -7.89 -16.73 29.41
N GLN A 447 -8.48 -17.71 28.73
CA GLN A 447 -9.92 -17.97 28.66
C GLN A 447 -10.49 -18.08 30.08
N SER A 448 -11.47 -17.22 30.38
CA SER A 448 -12.27 -17.27 31.58
C SER A 448 -13.05 -18.58 31.64
N ARG A 449 -12.73 -19.42 32.63
CA ARG A 449 -13.68 -20.40 33.16
C ARG A 449 -13.76 -20.24 34.68
N SER A 450 -14.90 -19.69 35.07
CA SER A 450 -15.56 -19.73 36.38
C SER A 450 -15.00 -20.72 37.41
N GLU A 451 -14.81 -20.23 38.65
CA GLU A 451 -15.37 -20.94 39.80
C GLU A 451 -15.63 -20.00 40.98
N GLU A 452 -16.87 -20.06 41.47
CA GLU A 452 -17.42 -19.33 42.60
C GLU A 452 -16.88 -19.85 43.94
N THR A 453 -16.70 -18.91 44.85
CA THR A 453 -16.53 -19.10 46.30
C THR A 453 -17.61 -19.99 46.92
N ARG A 454 -17.18 -21.01 47.70
CA ARG A 454 -18.04 -21.75 48.64
C ARG A 454 -17.92 -21.22 50.07
N LEU A 455 -19.07 -21.03 50.72
CA LEU A 455 -19.35 -21.31 52.13
C LEU A 455 -20.82 -21.82 52.23
N PRO A 456 -21.23 -22.56 53.27
CA PRO A 456 -20.85 -23.94 53.55
C PRO A 456 -22.06 -24.92 53.64
N LYS A 457 -21.73 -26.21 53.50
CA LYS A 457 -22.41 -27.46 53.93
C LYS A 457 -23.89 -27.42 54.39
N SER A 458 -24.73 -28.21 53.71
CA SER A 458 -25.57 -29.23 54.36
C SER A 458 -25.93 -30.40 53.42
N SER A 459 -25.51 -31.58 53.87
CA SER A 459 -26.11 -32.92 53.73
C SER A 459 -27.23 -33.19 52.69
N LEU A 460 -27.01 -34.17 51.79
CA LEU A 460 -27.62 -35.52 51.84
C LEU A 460 -27.43 -36.30 50.51
N LYS A 461 -26.84 -37.49 50.65
CA LYS A 461 -27.13 -38.80 50.03
C LYS A 461 -27.30 -38.98 48.50
N GLU A 462 -26.38 -39.81 48.01
CA GLU A 462 -26.56 -41.10 47.31
C GLU A 462 -27.17 -41.20 45.90
N ASN A 463 -26.42 -41.96 45.08
CA ASN A 463 -26.80 -42.80 43.94
C ASN A 463 -27.30 -42.07 42.68
N GLY A 464 -26.85 -42.38 41.47
CA GLY A 464 -26.20 -43.58 40.97
C GLY A 464 -26.89 -43.98 39.66
N LYS A 465 -26.10 -44.09 38.59
CA LYS A 465 -26.32 -44.89 37.38
C LYS A 465 -27.41 -44.49 36.35
N SER A 466 -26.88 -44.03 35.22
CA SER A 466 -26.93 -44.65 33.88
C SER A 466 -28.22 -44.73 33.06
N ARG A 467 -27.99 -44.49 31.76
CA ARG A 467 -28.62 -45.05 30.54
C ARG A 467 -29.83 -44.32 29.92
N SER A 468 -29.49 -43.59 28.85
CA SER A 468 -29.88 -43.80 27.44
C SER A 468 -31.34 -43.82 27.01
N VAL A 469 -31.51 -43.22 25.83
CA VAL A 469 -32.45 -43.49 24.73
C VAL A 469 -33.53 -42.41 24.51
N GLU A 470 -33.34 -41.75 23.38
CA GLU A 470 -34.32 -41.32 22.35
C GLU A 470 -35.76 -41.04 22.78
N SER A 471 -36.30 -39.91 22.34
CA SER A 471 -37.00 -39.84 21.06
C SER A 471 -37.94 -38.63 20.98
N ASN A 472 -37.89 -38.01 19.81
CA ASN A 472 -39.02 -37.53 19.03
C ASN A 472 -40.00 -36.47 19.51
N SER A 473 -40.32 -35.68 18.49
CA SER A 473 -41.65 -35.25 18.08
C SER A 473 -42.12 -33.91 18.64
N THR A 474 -42.31 -32.99 17.69
CA THR A 474 -43.59 -32.36 17.35
C THR A 474 -43.81 -31.06 18.09
N ASP A 475 -44.48 -30.06 17.56
CA ASP A 475 -44.98 -29.68 16.24
C ASP A 475 -45.78 -28.41 16.56
N ASN A 476 -45.98 -27.52 15.59
CA ASN A 476 -47.08 -26.56 15.56
C ASN A 476 -47.10 -25.45 16.65
N LYS A 477 -47.69 -24.28 16.48
CA LYS A 477 -48.22 -23.44 15.40
C LYS A 477 -48.71 -22.16 16.12
N TYR A 478 -49.23 -21.23 15.33
CA TYR A 478 -50.05 -20.06 15.67
C TYR A 478 -49.24 -18.77 15.85
N ARG A 479 -49.22 -17.81 14.93
CA ARG A 479 -50.24 -17.15 14.06
C ARG A 479 -51.22 -16.26 14.84
N ARG A 480 -51.03 -14.94 14.75
CA ARG A 480 -51.98 -13.89 14.30
C ARG A 480 -51.37 -12.50 14.63
N LYS A 481 -51.21 -11.61 13.64
CA LYS A 481 -52.12 -10.51 13.22
C LYS A 481 -52.28 -9.44 14.32
N SER A 482 -52.22 -8.13 14.10
CA SER A 482 -52.40 -7.29 12.89
C SER A 482 -52.32 -5.81 13.28
N ASN A 483 -51.90 -4.94 12.33
CA ASN A 483 -52.34 -3.55 12.05
C ASN A 483 -52.18 -2.49 13.17
N SER A 484 -51.96 -1.18 12.94
CA SER A 484 -52.12 -0.24 11.80
C SER A 484 -51.52 1.11 12.22
N ASP A 485 -51.06 1.92 11.24
CA ASP A 485 -51.07 3.41 11.15
C ASP A 485 -50.44 4.23 12.31
N GLU A 486 -49.72 5.35 12.17
CA GLU A 486 -49.84 6.53 11.29
C GLU A 486 -48.58 7.42 11.51
N LEU A 487 -48.43 8.46 10.69
CA LEU A 487 -47.28 9.38 10.55
C LEU A 487 -47.02 10.34 11.73
N GLU A 488 -45.76 10.78 11.93
CA GLU A 488 -45.34 12.21 11.87
C GLU A 488 -43.86 12.45 12.22
N ASP A 489 -43.37 13.60 11.73
CA ASP A 489 -42.00 14.10 11.52
C ASP A 489 -41.09 14.29 12.76
N SER A 490 -39.77 14.28 12.52
CA SER A 490 -38.83 15.20 13.18
C SER A 490 -37.43 15.16 12.53
N VAL A 491 -37.13 16.21 11.79
CA VAL A 491 -35.84 16.58 11.17
C VAL A 491 -34.78 16.89 12.23
N GLY A 492 -33.56 16.39 12.05
CA GLY A 492 -32.37 16.79 12.81
C GLY A 492 -31.26 17.23 11.87
N ASP A 493 -31.14 18.55 11.68
CA ASP A 493 -30.05 19.23 10.97
C ASP A 493 -28.76 19.19 11.81
N PHE A 494 -27.66 18.72 11.22
CA PHE A 494 -26.31 18.90 11.75
C PHE A 494 -25.42 19.56 10.68
N PHE A 495 -24.91 20.75 11.01
CA PHE A 495 -24.18 21.67 10.15
C PHE A 495 -22.70 21.66 10.56
N PHE A 496 -21.77 21.44 9.64
CA PHE A 496 -20.35 21.77 9.82
C PHE A 496 -19.95 22.77 8.74
N GLY A 497 -19.65 24.00 9.18
CA GLY A 497 -18.95 25.01 8.39
C GLY A 497 -17.50 25.05 8.84
N ASP A 498 -16.59 25.06 7.87
CA ASP A 498 -15.15 25.16 8.05
C ASP A 498 -14.77 26.46 8.78
N ALA A 499 -14.04 26.30 9.89
CA ALA A 499 -13.42 27.37 10.62
C ALA A 499 -12.02 27.64 10.03
N GLU A 500 -11.83 28.84 9.48
CA GLU A 500 -10.50 29.43 9.33
C GLU A 500 -10.54 30.80 10.03
N MET A 501 -9.84 30.87 11.17
CA MET A 501 -9.48 32.12 11.84
C MET A 501 -8.26 32.72 11.13
N ASP A 502 -8.27 34.02 10.88
CA ASP A 502 -7.06 34.81 10.69
C ASP A 502 -7.23 36.17 11.42
N PRO A 503 -6.13 36.79 11.92
CA PRO A 503 -6.19 37.73 13.03
C PRO A 503 -6.14 39.21 12.60
N LEU A 504 -6.52 40.04 13.57
CA LEU A 504 -6.19 41.46 13.78
C LEU A 504 -7.15 42.57 13.32
N SER A 505 -7.31 43.46 14.31
CA SER A 505 -7.54 44.91 14.25
C SER A 505 -8.93 45.39 13.90
N MET A 506 -9.69 45.71 14.95
CA MET A 506 -10.78 46.67 14.86
C MET A 506 -10.54 47.74 15.93
N GLU A 507 -9.82 48.80 15.54
CA GLU A 507 -9.86 50.09 16.20
C GLU A 507 -11.22 50.75 15.90
N PHE A 508 -11.89 51.27 16.92
CA PHE A 508 -12.97 52.24 16.75
C PHE A 508 -12.82 53.35 17.80
N GLU A 509 -12.45 54.55 17.34
CA GLU A 509 -12.58 55.78 18.11
C GLU A 509 -13.96 56.43 17.86
N ILE A 510 -14.78 56.41 18.91
CA ILE A 510 -15.48 57.52 19.57
C ILE A 510 -15.97 58.70 18.69
N ASN A 511 -17.29 58.97 18.67
CA ASN A 511 -17.87 60.23 19.20
C ASN A 511 -19.41 60.36 19.06
N HIS A 512 -19.95 61.10 20.05
CA HIS A 512 -21.33 61.58 20.29
C HIS A 512 -22.26 60.57 21.01
N LEU A 513 -22.80 60.83 22.21
CA LEU A 513 -23.27 62.10 22.80
C LEU A 513 -23.28 62.05 24.36
N ASP A 514 -22.97 63.19 24.99
CA ASP A 514 -22.91 63.45 26.44
C ASP A 514 -24.26 63.38 27.20
N GLY A 515 -24.18 62.96 28.47
CA GLY A 515 -24.82 63.66 29.59
C GLY A 515 -26.09 63.05 30.23
N LEU A 516 -25.93 62.32 31.34
CA LEU A 516 -26.64 62.48 32.64
C LEU A 516 -26.51 61.23 33.55
N ILE A 517 -25.58 61.32 34.51
CA ILE A 517 -25.74 61.06 35.96
C ILE A 517 -26.60 59.85 36.41
N THR A 518 -25.90 58.88 37.03
CA THR A 518 -26.26 57.98 38.15
C THR A 518 -27.73 57.52 38.31
N GLN A 519 -27.97 56.21 38.28
CA GLN A 519 -28.79 55.51 39.29
C GLN A 519 -28.77 53.98 39.13
N ASP A 520 -28.49 53.32 40.24
CA ASP A 520 -28.61 51.89 40.48
C ASP A 520 -30.05 51.40 40.24
N TRP A 521 -30.20 50.27 39.54
CA TRP A 521 -31.43 49.49 39.56
C TRP A 521 -31.12 48.04 39.93
N THR A 522 -31.45 47.72 41.17
CA THR A 522 -31.46 46.40 41.79
C THR A 522 -32.64 45.56 41.31
N LEU A 523 -32.41 44.29 41.00
CA LEU A 523 -33.46 43.29 40.83
C LEU A 523 -33.83 42.67 42.19
N GLN A 524 -35.13 42.47 42.39
CA GLN A 524 -35.79 42.06 43.64
C GLN A 524 -35.60 40.56 44.00
N PRO A 525 -35.79 40.17 45.27
CA PRO A 525 -35.36 38.88 45.81
C PRO A 525 -36.49 37.83 45.99
N GLU A 526 -36.03 36.57 46.10
CA GLU A 526 -36.59 35.42 46.86
C GLU A 526 -37.83 34.63 46.37
N ALA A 527 -37.59 33.31 46.24
CA ALA A 527 -38.47 32.28 46.79
C ALA A 527 -37.61 31.14 47.42
N PHE A 528 -37.23 31.35 48.70
CA PHE A 528 -37.12 30.38 49.84
C PHE A 528 -36.47 28.97 49.64
N GLN A 529 -35.64 28.38 50.54
CA GLN A 529 -35.06 28.72 51.85
C GLN A 529 -33.75 27.92 52.12
N LEU A 530 -32.82 28.53 52.86
CA LEU A 530 -31.64 27.92 53.48
C LEU A 530 -31.96 27.04 54.71
N ARG A 531 -31.09 26.05 54.97
CA ARG A 531 -30.82 25.46 56.30
C ARG A 531 -29.49 24.67 56.25
N GLN A 532 -28.53 24.67 57.18
CA GLN A 532 -28.02 25.57 58.22
C GLN A 532 -26.56 25.14 58.44
N GLU A 533 -25.67 26.08 58.73
CA GLU A 533 -24.25 25.86 59.10
C GLU A 533 -24.09 25.14 60.45
N ILE A 534 -23.04 24.32 60.59
CA ILE A 534 -22.43 24.03 61.90
C ILE A 534 -20.90 24.19 61.81
N GLN A 535 -20.41 24.99 62.75
CA GLN A 535 -19.05 25.49 62.96
C GLN A 535 -18.05 24.45 63.49
N ASP A 536 -16.79 24.75 63.17
CA ASP A 536 -15.52 24.26 63.70
C ASP A 536 -15.47 23.87 65.19
N ARG A 537 -14.65 22.84 65.48
CA ARG A 537 -13.74 22.76 66.64
C ARG A 537 -12.67 21.66 66.47
N SER A 538 -11.51 22.10 65.97
CA SER A 538 -10.12 21.82 66.40
C SER A 538 -9.59 20.39 66.73
N SER A 539 -8.39 20.18 66.17
CA SER A 539 -7.35 19.12 66.13
C SER A 539 -6.52 18.89 67.42
N PRO A 540 -5.36 18.15 67.49
CA PRO A 540 -4.58 17.25 66.56
C PRO A 540 -4.18 15.91 67.28
N PRO A 541 -3.11 15.08 66.99
CA PRO A 541 -2.02 15.06 65.97
C PRO A 541 -1.85 13.65 65.30
N GLU A 542 -0.90 13.24 64.43
CA GLU A 542 0.53 13.54 64.22
C GLU A 542 1.00 13.32 62.77
N GLN A 543 1.96 14.17 62.39
CA GLN A 543 3.16 13.98 61.56
C GLN A 543 3.00 13.75 60.03
N PHE A 544 3.08 14.82 59.23
CA PHE A 544 4.31 15.51 58.73
C PHE A 544 4.98 14.67 57.62
N HIS A 545 5.21 15.14 56.39
CA HIS A 545 5.74 16.45 55.96
C HIS A 545 5.59 16.62 54.44
N ASP A 546 5.49 17.89 54.00
CA ASP A 546 6.02 18.48 52.73
C ASP A 546 5.09 18.59 51.51
N HIS A 547 5.14 19.60 50.63
CA HIS A 547 5.91 20.83 50.43
C HIS A 547 5.08 21.71 49.46
N ASP A 548 5.28 23.03 49.45
CA ASP A 548 4.75 23.92 48.41
C ASP A 548 5.89 24.43 47.50
N SER A 549 5.56 24.61 46.22
CA SER A 549 6.27 25.32 45.13
C SER A 549 7.24 24.56 44.19
N PRO A 550 7.29 24.98 42.90
CA PRO A 550 7.13 24.10 41.74
C PRO A 550 8.30 24.12 40.75
N ASP A 551 8.51 23.01 40.04
CA ASP A 551 9.01 22.99 38.64
C ASP A 551 9.08 21.55 38.12
N GLY A 552 8.68 21.34 36.86
CA GLY A 552 8.91 20.10 36.10
C GLY A 552 7.65 19.32 35.74
N MET A 553 7.19 19.51 34.50
CA MET A 553 6.17 18.68 33.85
C MET A 553 6.80 17.38 33.34
N GLU A 554 6.40 16.22 33.86
CA GLU A 554 6.32 14.96 33.10
C GLU A 554 5.11 14.12 33.55
N GLU A 555 4.22 13.91 32.57
CA GLU A 555 3.46 12.71 32.20
C GLU A 555 2.51 11.94 33.16
N GLU A 556 1.50 11.39 32.45
CA GLU A 556 0.57 10.30 32.77
C GLU A 556 -0.61 10.54 33.73
N VAL A 557 -1.80 10.58 33.12
CA VAL A 557 -3.03 10.09 33.77
C VAL A 557 -3.73 9.09 32.85
N SER A 558 -3.50 7.81 33.13
CA SER A 558 -4.46 6.72 32.93
C SER A 558 -5.42 6.67 34.14
N ARG A 559 -6.72 6.39 34.06
CA ARG A 559 -7.61 5.87 33.02
C ARG A 559 -9.08 6.12 33.43
N ILE A 560 -9.87 6.54 32.44
CA ILE A 560 -11.17 5.99 31.98
C ILE A 560 -12.39 6.10 32.92
N ASN A 561 -13.42 6.84 32.47
CA ASN A 561 -14.60 6.25 31.80
C ASN A 561 -15.50 7.32 31.17
N GLU A 562 -15.68 7.32 29.85
CA GLU A 562 -16.98 7.12 29.20
C GLU A 562 -16.88 7.19 27.66
N LYS A 563 -17.68 6.34 27.02
CA LYS A 563 -17.59 5.84 25.64
C LYS A 563 -17.87 6.87 24.55
N TRP A 564 -16.97 6.98 23.58
CA TRP A 564 -17.29 7.42 22.21
C TRP A 564 -16.83 6.36 21.21
N LYS A 565 -17.78 5.81 20.44
CA LYS A 565 -17.52 4.93 19.30
C LYS A 565 -17.48 5.77 18.03
N GLY A 566 -16.47 5.58 17.20
CA GLY A 566 -16.62 5.82 15.76
C GLY A 566 -15.50 6.57 15.04
N LEU A 567 -14.23 6.22 15.25
CA LEU A 567 -13.18 6.41 14.25
C LEU A 567 -12.18 5.25 14.40
N SER A 568 -12.37 4.21 13.61
CA SER A 568 -11.35 3.18 13.44
C SER A 568 -10.28 3.76 12.52
N VAL A 569 -9.11 4.03 13.09
CA VAL A 569 -7.86 4.10 12.33
C VAL A 569 -7.79 2.79 11.54
N ALA A 570 -7.97 2.86 10.22
CA ALA A 570 -7.61 1.75 9.36
C ALA A 570 -6.15 1.47 9.67
N GLU A 571 -5.89 0.26 10.19
CA GLU A 571 -4.66 -0.22 10.80
C GLU A 571 -3.47 0.68 10.49
N THR A 572 -2.89 1.28 11.51
CA THR A 572 -1.47 1.61 11.46
C THR A 572 -0.82 0.33 10.96
N LEU A 573 -0.39 0.30 9.69
CA LEU A 573 0.45 -0.78 9.18
C LEU A 573 1.73 -0.61 9.98
N VAL A 574 1.75 -1.18 11.17
CA VAL A 574 2.97 -1.62 11.82
C VAL A 574 3.64 -2.39 10.70
N PRO A 575 4.78 -1.92 10.15
CA PRO A 575 5.48 -2.69 9.15
C PRO A 575 5.61 -4.07 9.76
N LYS A 576 5.08 -5.11 9.09
CA LYS A 576 5.26 -6.48 9.59
C LYS A 576 6.75 -6.58 9.88
N MET A 577 7.10 -6.69 11.17
CA MET A 577 8.50 -6.71 11.57
C MET A 577 9.12 -7.81 10.73
N TRP A 578 10.22 -7.47 10.05
CA TRP A 578 10.84 -8.36 9.10
C TRP A 578 11.13 -9.68 9.80
N ASP A 579 10.38 -10.71 9.45
CA ASP A 579 10.56 -12.02 10.04
C ASP A 579 11.71 -12.71 9.29
N GLU A 580 12.86 -12.67 9.93
CA GLU A 580 14.10 -13.29 9.49
C GLU A 580 13.90 -14.76 9.11
N LYS A 581 13.02 -15.50 9.81
CA LYS A 581 12.84 -16.94 9.65
C LYS A 581 12.18 -17.27 8.31
N TYR A 582 11.13 -16.54 7.93
CA TYR A 582 10.49 -16.73 6.62
C TYR A 582 11.42 -16.40 5.46
N SER A 583 12.25 -15.38 5.62
CA SER A 583 13.21 -14.95 4.59
C SER A 583 14.28 -16.02 4.37
N VAL A 584 14.84 -16.57 5.45
CA VAL A 584 15.83 -17.66 5.40
C VAL A 584 15.21 -18.93 4.83
N VAL A 585 14.01 -19.32 5.27
CA VAL A 585 13.31 -20.52 4.76
C VAL A 585 12.98 -20.39 3.28
N SER A 586 12.52 -19.21 2.83
CA SER A 586 12.26 -18.95 1.41
C SER A 586 13.53 -19.10 0.56
N ALA A 587 14.67 -18.59 1.05
CA ALA A 587 15.96 -18.75 0.39
C ALA A 587 16.40 -20.22 0.33
N LEU A 588 16.28 -20.98 1.43
CA LEU A 588 16.62 -22.41 1.46
C LEU A 588 15.73 -23.22 0.49
N LYS A 589 14.42 -22.94 0.44
CA LYS A 589 13.51 -23.55 -0.55
C LYS A 589 13.90 -23.23 -1.98
N GLN A 590 14.33 -21.99 -2.26
CA GLN A 590 14.83 -21.60 -3.59
C GLN A 590 16.12 -22.35 -3.98
N HIS A 591 17.03 -22.59 -3.03
CA HIS A 591 18.20 -23.43 -3.29
C HIS A 591 17.82 -24.89 -3.59
N GLY A 592 16.86 -25.44 -2.83
CA GLY A 592 16.29 -26.77 -3.08
C GLY A 592 15.65 -26.91 -4.46
N THR A 593 14.81 -25.95 -4.89
CA THR A 593 14.18 -25.98 -6.22
C THR A 593 15.18 -25.80 -7.37
N ASN A 594 16.28 -25.09 -7.12
CA ASN A 594 17.39 -24.95 -8.07
C ASN A 594 18.30 -26.21 -8.13
N GLY A 595 18.05 -27.23 -7.30
CA GLY A 595 18.82 -28.48 -7.23
C GLY A 595 20.06 -28.42 -6.34
N ASP A 596 20.29 -27.33 -5.61
CA ASP A 596 21.39 -27.19 -4.65
C ASP A 596 20.93 -27.58 -3.24
N VAL A 597 20.62 -28.86 -3.10
CA VAL A 597 20.13 -29.45 -1.86
C VAL A 597 21.22 -29.50 -0.78
N GLN A 598 22.48 -29.59 -1.20
CA GLN A 598 23.65 -29.58 -0.31
C GLN A 598 23.69 -28.32 0.57
N THR A 599 23.49 -27.14 -0.02
CA THR A 599 23.53 -25.87 0.72
C THR A 599 22.43 -25.82 1.78
N ALA A 600 21.22 -26.28 1.44
CA ALA A 600 20.10 -26.29 2.39
C ALA A 600 20.37 -27.22 3.58
N VAL A 601 20.85 -28.44 3.32
CA VAL A 601 21.17 -29.41 4.38
C VAL A 601 22.33 -28.93 5.26
N CYS A 602 23.42 -28.44 4.66
CA CYS A 602 24.61 -28.02 5.40
C CYS A 602 24.31 -26.84 6.35
N ILE A 603 23.51 -25.86 5.92
CA ILE A 603 23.12 -24.73 6.78
C ILE A 603 22.24 -25.22 7.93
N LEU A 604 21.27 -26.09 7.68
CA LEU A 604 20.40 -26.64 8.72
C LEU A 604 21.20 -27.48 9.74
N ILE A 605 22.20 -28.25 9.31
CA ILE A 605 23.09 -29.00 10.21
C ILE A 605 24.01 -28.07 11.02
N ALA A 606 24.52 -26.99 10.43
CA ALA A 606 25.42 -26.08 11.12
C ALA A 606 24.75 -25.26 12.23
N LEU A 607 23.43 -25.03 12.13
CA LEU A 607 22.68 -24.24 13.11
C LEU A 607 22.54 -24.96 14.48
N PRO A 608 22.61 -24.23 15.61
CA PRO A 608 22.31 -24.77 16.94
C PRO A 608 20.89 -25.36 17.04
N PRO A 609 20.65 -26.37 17.91
CA PRO A 609 19.39 -27.12 17.94
C PRO A 609 18.13 -26.25 18.10
N VAL A 610 18.19 -25.21 18.93
CA VAL A 610 17.05 -24.30 19.19
C VAL A 610 16.68 -23.50 17.94
N ARG A 611 17.69 -22.90 17.29
CA ARG A 611 17.51 -22.10 16.06
C ARG A 611 17.13 -22.97 14.87
N ARG A 612 17.72 -24.17 14.78
CA ARG A 612 17.38 -25.18 13.78
C ARG A 612 15.91 -25.55 13.87
N GLN A 613 15.41 -25.89 15.06
CA GLN A 613 14.01 -26.29 15.24
C GLN A 613 13.02 -25.19 14.81
N ALA A 614 13.35 -23.93 15.07
CA ALA A 614 12.51 -22.80 14.65
C ALA A 614 12.36 -22.70 13.12
N LEU A 615 13.42 -22.96 12.35
CA LEU A 615 13.36 -22.99 10.89
C LEU A 615 12.70 -24.26 10.36
N LEU A 616 12.97 -25.42 10.97
CA LEU A 616 12.38 -26.70 10.56
C LEU A 616 10.86 -26.70 10.71
N ASN A 617 10.30 -26.01 11.71
CA ASN A 617 8.85 -25.89 11.88
C ASN A 617 8.14 -25.17 10.71
N LEU A 618 8.88 -24.39 9.90
CA LEU A 618 8.36 -23.66 8.73
C LEU A 618 8.57 -24.40 7.40
N ILE A 619 9.27 -25.54 7.43
CA ILE A 619 9.55 -26.39 6.26
C ILE A 619 8.77 -27.69 6.42
N ASP A 620 8.08 -28.13 5.37
CA ASP A 620 7.31 -29.37 5.42
C ASP A 620 8.23 -30.56 5.65
N LEU A 621 7.82 -31.51 6.52
CA LEU A 621 8.64 -32.68 6.87
C LEU A 621 9.08 -33.49 5.65
N HIS A 622 8.22 -33.57 4.63
CA HIS A 622 8.55 -34.26 3.38
C HIS A 622 9.70 -33.57 2.63
N ASP A 623 9.70 -32.24 2.54
CA ASP A 623 10.79 -31.49 1.89
C ASP A 623 12.11 -31.70 2.64
N GLN A 624 12.09 -31.72 3.97
CA GLN A 624 13.27 -31.96 4.80
C GLN A 624 13.86 -33.36 4.55
N GLU A 625 13.00 -34.39 4.49
CA GLU A 625 13.40 -35.77 4.24
C GLU A 625 13.98 -35.92 2.82
N VAL A 626 13.29 -35.39 1.81
CA VAL A 626 13.74 -35.39 0.43
C VAL A 626 15.10 -34.69 0.30
N TRP A 627 15.31 -33.56 0.99
CA TRP A 627 16.58 -32.86 0.94
C TRP A 627 17.73 -33.68 1.53
N LEU A 628 17.52 -34.27 2.71
CA LEU A 628 18.53 -35.13 3.36
C LEU A 628 18.87 -36.35 2.51
N LEU A 629 17.86 -37.09 2.04
CA LEU A 629 18.04 -38.30 1.24
C LEU A 629 18.66 -38.00 -0.12
N ALA A 630 18.25 -36.91 -0.78
CA ALA A 630 18.84 -36.50 -2.05
C ALA A 630 20.31 -36.13 -1.89
N TYR A 631 20.69 -35.41 -0.81
CA TYR A 631 22.08 -35.08 -0.56
C TYR A 631 22.92 -36.32 -0.24
N ILE A 632 22.43 -37.24 0.60
CA ILE A 632 23.10 -38.51 0.90
C ILE A 632 23.28 -39.35 -0.37
N SER A 633 22.26 -39.42 -1.23
CA SER A 633 22.33 -40.11 -2.52
C SER A 633 23.40 -39.49 -3.44
N LEU A 634 23.49 -38.15 -3.50
CA LEU A 634 24.54 -37.45 -4.25
C LEU A 634 25.94 -37.78 -3.73
N LEU A 635 26.15 -37.78 -2.41
CA LEU A 635 27.44 -38.15 -1.83
C LEU A 635 27.83 -39.60 -2.13
N ASN A 636 26.86 -40.52 -2.07
CA ASN A 636 27.08 -41.93 -2.41
C ASN A 636 27.40 -42.14 -3.90
N GLN A 637 26.72 -41.43 -4.81
CA GLN A 637 27.01 -41.46 -6.25
C GLN A 637 28.45 -41.01 -6.55
N HIS A 638 28.96 -40.05 -5.76
CA HIS A 638 30.34 -39.56 -5.85
C HIS A 638 31.34 -40.34 -4.98
N GLN A 639 30.97 -41.50 -4.43
CA GLN A 639 31.82 -42.37 -3.61
C GLN A 639 32.35 -41.73 -2.31
N LEU A 640 31.69 -40.68 -1.79
CA LEU A 640 32.03 -39.99 -0.55
C LEU A 640 31.31 -40.62 0.66
N PHE A 641 31.52 -41.92 0.86
CA PHE A 641 30.79 -42.71 1.88
C PHE A 641 31.05 -42.25 3.32
N THR A 642 32.24 -41.74 3.62
CA THR A 642 32.59 -41.22 4.95
C THR A 642 31.75 -39.99 5.29
N HIS A 643 31.70 -39.02 4.38
CA HIS A 643 30.91 -37.80 4.52
C HIS A 643 29.41 -38.11 4.53
N ALA A 644 28.94 -39.07 3.72
CA ALA A 644 27.56 -39.53 3.76
C ALA A 644 27.17 -40.07 5.15
N ASN A 645 28.06 -40.87 5.77
CA ASN A 645 27.85 -41.39 7.12
C ASN A 645 27.86 -40.29 8.18
N GLU A 646 28.67 -39.24 8.02
CA GLU A 646 28.65 -38.07 8.91
C GLU A 646 27.33 -37.31 8.81
N ILE A 647 26.82 -37.07 7.60
CA ILE A 647 25.51 -36.45 7.40
C ILE A 647 24.38 -37.29 8.00
N ILE A 648 24.41 -38.62 7.83
CA ILE A 648 23.44 -39.54 8.44
C ILE A 648 23.46 -39.43 9.97
N LYS A 649 24.65 -39.39 10.58
CA LYS A 649 24.79 -39.23 12.05
C LYS A 649 24.24 -37.90 12.55
N LEU A 650 24.41 -36.83 11.77
CA LEU A 650 23.98 -35.46 12.10
C LEU A 650 22.52 -35.17 11.73
N ALA A 651 21.85 -36.09 11.03
CA ALA A 651 20.47 -35.94 10.61
C ALA A 651 19.53 -35.87 11.82
N TRP A 652 18.64 -34.87 11.81
CA TRP A 652 17.61 -34.65 12.84
C TRP A 652 16.36 -35.51 12.65
N ILE A 653 16.22 -36.18 11.50
CA ILE A 653 15.12 -37.12 11.22
C ILE A 653 15.54 -38.51 11.70
N PRO A 654 14.81 -39.15 12.64
CA PRO A 654 15.16 -40.45 13.19
C PRO A 654 15.26 -41.56 12.13
N GLU A 655 14.37 -41.54 11.13
CA GLU A 655 14.34 -42.53 10.04
C GLU A 655 15.62 -42.49 9.20
N VAL A 656 16.13 -41.29 8.92
CA VAL A 656 17.39 -41.09 8.20
C VAL A 656 18.58 -41.50 9.08
N ASN A 657 18.58 -41.11 10.35
CA ASN A 657 19.66 -41.42 11.30
C ASN A 657 19.84 -42.95 11.51
N GLN A 658 18.73 -43.69 11.50
CA GLN A 658 18.72 -45.15 11.68
C GLN A 658 19.20 -45.95 10.46
N LEU A 659 19.43 -45.31 9.30
CA LEU A 659 19.97 -45.99 8.10
C LEU A 659 21.31 -46.70 8.38
N ASN A 660 22.12 -46.17 9.31
CA ASN A 660 23.39 -46.79 9.72
C ASN A 660 23.22 -48.05 10.59
N GLN A 661 22.06 -48.24 11.23
CA GLN A 661 21.83 -49.36 12.15
C GLN A 661 21.34 -50.63 11.45
N GLN A 662 20.76 -50.51 10.25
CA GLN A 662 20.16 -51.64 9.53
C GLN A 662 21.17 -52.52 8.79
N SER A 663 22.40 -52.04 8.56
CA SER A 663 23.33 -52.62 7.58
C SER A 663 24.52 -53.41 8.14
N THR A 664 24.64 -53.58 9.48
CA THR A 664 25.75 -54.38 10.05
C THR A 664 25.29 -55.34 11.16
N THR A 665 24.89 -56.56 10.80
CA THR A 665 24.66 -57.66 11.78
C THR A 665 25.90 -58.54 11.87
N VAL A 666 26.59 -58.54 13.01
CA VAL A 666 27.74 -59.43 13.27
C VAL A 666 27.25 -60.72 13.94
N ASN A 667 27.39 -61.86 13.24
CA ASN A 667 27.09 -63.18 13.79
C ASN A 667 28.36 -63.82 14.37
N ILE A 668 28.33 -64.21 15.64
CA ILE A 668 29.44 -64.91 16.30
C ILE A 668 29.21 -66.42 16.15
N SER A 669 30.15 -67.17 15.57
CA SER A 669 30.06 -68.63 15.43
C SER A 669 31.02 -69.37 16.37
N CYS A 670 30.62 -70.54 16.87
CA CYS A 670 31.48 -71.39 17.69
C CYS A 670 32.60 -72.01 16.85
N ASN A 671 33.87 -71.85 17.26
CA ASN A 671 35.03 -72.41 16.56
C ASN A 671 35.00 -73.95 16.43
N GLN A 672 34.35 -74.65 17.37
CA GLN A 672 34.36 -76.13 17.37
C GLN A 672 33.22 -76.76 16.54
N CYS A 673 32.05 -76.13 16.47
CA CYS A 673 30.90 -76.69 15.76
C CYS A 673 30.33 -75.79 14.66
N ASN A 674 30.93 -74.61 14.44
CA ASN A 674 30.54 -73.59 13.47
C ASN A 674 29.07 -73.11 13.56
N LYS A 675 28.34 -73.45 14.62
CA LYS A 675 26.99 -72.94 14.86
C LYS A 675 27.04 -71.50 15.39
N VAL A 676 26.12 -70.67 14.91
CA VAL A 676 25.95 -69.29 15.36
C VAL A 676 25.52 -69.29 16.84
N ILE A 677 26.24 -68.52 17.65
CA ILE A 677 25.98 -68.32 19.07
C ILE A 677 24.93 -67.21 19.19
N PRO A 678 23.80 -67.46 19.88
CA PRO A 678 22.79 -66.44 20.13
C PRO A 678 23.39 -65.25 20.89
N GLN A 679 23.02 -64.02 20.48
CA GLN A 679 23.48 -62.79 21.11
C GLN A 679 23.18 -62.82 22.63
N GLY A 680 24.21 -62.59 23.44
CA GLY A 680 24.12 -62.56 24.91
C GLY A 680 24.65 -63.81 25.63
N THR A 681 25.05 -64.87 24.92
CA THR A 681 25.65 -66.07 25.55
C THR A 681 27.16 -66.18 25.27
N ARG A 682 27.97 -66.35 26.31
CA ARG A 682 29.45 -66.47 26.23
C ARG A 682 29.95 -67.89 25.97
N LEU A 683 29.04 -68.86 25.95
CA LEU A 683 29.35 -70.28 25.78
C LEU A 683 28.50 -70.82 24.65
N CYS A 684 29.10 -71.65 23.80
CA CYS A 684 28.32 -72.41 22.84
C CYS A 684 27.39 -73.37 23.59
N GLY A 685 26.08 -73.25 23.42
CA GLY A 685 25.10 -74.14 24.06
C GLY A 685 25.25 -75.63 23.72
N ASN A 686 26.05 -75.96 22.70
CA ASN A 686 26.27 -77.34 22.25
C ASN A 686 27.67 -77.90 22.60
N CYS A 687 28.68 -77.03 22.76
CA CYS A 687 30.08 -77.44 23.03
C CYS A 687 30.57 -77.03 24.42
N SER A 688 29.85 -76.13 25.11
CA SER A 688 30.22 -75.54 26.41
C SER A 688 31.65 -74.99 26.49
N SER A 689 32.29 -74.76 25.33
CA SER A 689 33.67 -74.29 25.22
C SER A 689 33.71 -72.79 24.95
N SER A 690 34.74 -72.12 25.49
CA SER A 690 35.05 -70.71 25.27
C SER A 690 36.39 -70.59 24.55
N VAL A 691 36.54 -69.56 23.73
CA VAL A 691 37.78 -69.31 22.99
C VAL A 691 38.74 -68.52 23.89
N THR A 692 39.95 -69.03 24.11
CA THR A 692 40.96 -68.39 24.95
C THR A 692 42.08 -67.75 24.12
N CYS A 693 42.65 -66.67 24.66
CA CYS A 693 43.75 -65.98 24.01
C CYS A 693 45.05 -66.75 24.23
N SER A 694 45.80 -67.04 23.15
CA SER A 694 47.09 -67.72 23.25
C SER A 694 48.19 -66.90 23.95
N VAL A 695 47.99 -65.60 24.20
CA VAL A 695 48.95 -64.72 24.89
C VAL A 695 48.63 -64.58 26.38
N CYS A 696 47.38 -64.24 26.73
CA CYS A 696 46.98 -64.01 28.13
C CYS A 696 46.22 -65.17 28.78
N HIS A 697 45.89 -66.22 28.02
CA HIS A 697 45.15 -67.41 28.44
C HIS A 697 43.74 -67.16 29.02
N GLN A 698 43.25 -65.92 28.96
CA GLN A 698 41.89 -65.56 29.34
C GLN A 698 40.92 -65.75 28.17
N VAL A 699 39.64 -65.90 28.49
CA VAL A 699 38.55 -65.94 27.51
C VAL A 699 38.50 -64.64 26.73
N VAL A 700 38.36 -64.72 25.42
CA VAL A 700 38.30 -63.54 24.55
C VAL A 700 36.89 -62.96 24.55
N ASP A 701 36.75 -61.73 25.07
CA ASP A 701 35.52 -60.95 25.00
C ASP A 701 35.66 -59.90 23.88
N GLY A 702 35.10 -60.19 22.70
CA GLY A 702 35.21 -59.34 21.50
C GLY A 702 35.83 -60.03 20.29
N ALA A 703 36.48 -59.26 19.42
CA ALA A 703 37.05 -59.77 18.17
C ALA A 703 38.20 -60.77 18.43
N TYR A 704 38.01 -62.02 18.00
CA TYR A 704 39.01 -63.06 18.02
C TYR A 704 39.79 -63.08 16.71
N VAL A 705 41.11 -62.89 16.79
CA VAL A 705 42.00 -62.96 15.63
C VAL A 705 42.85 -64.21 15.75
N TRP A 706 42.97 -64.95 14.65
CA TRP A 706 43.66 -66.22 14.60
C TRP A 706 44.48 -66.35 13.32
N CYS A 707 45.56 -67.12 13.41
CA CYS A 707 46.36 -67.47 12.24
C CYS A 707 45.64 -68.55 11.43
N GLN A 708 45.50 -68.34 10.11
CA GLN A 708 44.91 -69.35 9.22
C GLN A 708 45.78 -70.61 9.08
N GLY A 709 47.08 -70.51 9.35
CA GLY A 709 48.01 -71.63 9.26
C GLY A 709 47.99 -72.54 10.50
N CYS A 710 47.99 -71.97 11.70
CA CYS A 710 48.08 -72.75 12.95
C CYS A 710 46.83 -72.69 13.84
N MET A 711 45.79 -71.94 13.44
CA MET A 711 44.49 -71.82 14.11
C MET A 711 44.55 -71.29 15.56
N HIS A 712 45.72 -70.89 16.05
CA HIS A 712 45.91 -70.22 17.33
C HIS A 712 45.66 -68.72 17.19
N GLY A 713 45.13 -68.13 18.25
CA GLY A 713 44.64 -66.76 18.20
C GLY A 713 44.30 -66.19 19.57
N GLY A 714 43.79 -64.97 19.58
CA GLY A 714 43.41 -64.31 20.81
C GLY A 714 42.83 -62.92 20.58
N HIS A 715 42.88 -62.09 21.63
CA HIS A 715 42.50 -60.69 21.54
C HIS A 715 43.30 -59.98 20.44
N LEU A 716 42.61 -59.23 19.58
CA LEU A 716 43.22 -58.44 18.49
C LEU A 716 44.47 -57.67 18.96
N LEU A 717 44.35 -56.92 20.05
CA LEU A 717 45.45 -56.08 20.55
C LEU A 717 46.64 -56.91 21.06
N HIS A 718 46.39 -58.04 21.73
CA HIS A 718 47.46 -58.93 22.20
C HIS A 718 48.18 -59.62 21.04
N MET A 719 47.44 -60.06 20.02
CA MET A 719 48.02 -60.67 18.83
C MET A 719 48.83 -59.65 18.02
N GLN A 720 48.31 -58.43 17.83
CA GLN A 720 49.03 -57.36 17.15
C GLN A 720 50.31 -56.96 17.91
N THR A 721 50.24 -56.83 19.24
CA THR A 721 51.40 -56.49 20.06
C THR A 721 52.45 -57.60 20.02
N TRP A 722 52.04 -58.87 20.11
CA TRP A 722 52.97 -60.01 20.04
C TRP A 722 53.64 -60.11 18.67
N LEU A 723 52.87 -60.02 17.59
CA LEU A 723 53.36 -60.16 16.21
C LEU A 723 54.17 -58.95 15.74
N SER A 724 54.03 -57.78 16.39
CA SER A 724 54.92 -56.64 16.15
C SER A 724 56.37 -56.89 16.61
N LYS A 725 56.59 -57.84 17.52
CA LYS A 725 57.90 -58.13 18.11
C LYS A 725 58.44 -59.52 17.75
N ASN A 726 57.54 -60.47 17.49
CA ASN A 726 57.88 -61.87 17.25
C ASN A 726 57.21 -62.37 15.97
N THR A 727 57.94 -63.10 15.14
CA THR A 727 57.40 -63.73 13.92
C THR A 727 56.78 -65.11 14.19
N LEU A 728 56.97 -65.67 15.39
CA LEU A 728 56.49 -67.00 15.76
C LEU A 728 55.20 -66.95 16.59
N CYS A 729 54.38 -67.98 16.43
CA CYS A 729 53.10 -68.13 17.13
C CYS A 729 53.26 -68.08 18.67
N PRO A 730 52.44 -67.29 19.39
CA PRO A 730 52.50 -67.21 20.86
C PRO A 730 52.17 -68.53 21.56
N ALA A 731 51.46 -69.44 20.89
CA ALA A 731 51.16 -70.78 21.42
C ALA A 731 52.35 -71.76 21.36
N GLY A 732 53.50 -71.35 20.82
CA GLY A 732 54.71 -72.18 20.78
C GLY A 732 54.71 -73.30 19.72
N CYS A 733 53.81 -73.25 18.73
CA CYS A 733 53.70 -74.29 17.69
C CYS A 733 54.77 -74.20 16.57
N GLY A 734 55.71 -73.25 16.65
CA GLY A 734 56.78 -73.08 15.65
C GLY A 734 56.34 -72.48 14.30
N HIS A 735 55.06 -72.14 14.13
CA HIS A 735 54.54 -71.55 12.90
C HIS A 735 54.88 -70.06 12.82
N ALA A 736 55.41 -69.61 11.67
CA ALA A 736 55.66 -68.20 11.39
C ALA A 736 54.33 -67.50 11.06
N CYS A 737 53.75 -66.79 12.03
CA CYS A 737 52.47 -66.11 11.85
C CYS A 737 52.76 -64.66 11.46
N GLU A 738 52.28 -64.23 10.31
CA GLU A 738 52.39 -62.83 9.87
C GLU A 738 51.05 -62.10 10.09
N TYR A 739 51.13 -60.87 10.60
CA TYR A 739 49.99 -59.97 10.73
C TYR A 739 50.06 -58.97 9.57
N THR A 740 49.24 -59.16 8.55
CA THR A 740 49.06 -58.21 7.43
C THR A 740 47.86 -57.31 7.66
#